data_AF-A0A537JCE7-F1
#
_entry.id   AF-A0A537JCE7-F1
#
_cell.length_a   1.000
_cell.length_b   1.000
_cell.length_c   1.000
_cell.angle_alpha   90.00
_cell.angle_beta   90.00
_cell.angle_gamma   90.00
#
_symmetry.space_group_name_H-M   'P 1'
#
loop_
_entity.id
_entity.type
_entity.pdbx_description
1 polymer ?
#
loop_
_entity_poly.entity_id
_entity_poly.type
_entity_poly.pdbx_seq_one_letter_code
_entity_poly.pdbx_strand_id
1 'polypeptide(L)'
;MPARLARRETGVALISVLLIIVVLAAVGAFMLVAVDRNTELRVGFQKNVAGLNAAEAGLNAGAAQVQTAMLNFGLPTNCNAQTVAISGRTVTYTLSVPGGTPGSCTETYQPLRLPAGDPYAGLNADVYTYNLTSQAVNAQGYTEANVNTQFQARFIPVFQFLGFYANDLEVAPGETTAVFNGRMHTNGDLYLSEEHCPPGAEFLGQLTIVGSGISGTVPLTRGRKFNTGNRGEVQISLDGGSTNLQALGASSPADACNTNFSNPPRQVPQSEINTFNGRIQTGLKTINLPSEAGVVCTPWTTSTAGNACSGGQTGTYWQRADVRIVLDLTAAMTQLKSGSVGPPLYPVRVLNADGSVDSTKTSWLVTLMQTNPGIITYTDVPKTSNTKWNCWTNGGSSLSPNCEGTSSGSTVGYATGSNYSQAFPVSGTGGCTANRNPRDVITSANYCYDYRYGGFFSWREGKPLYILNIDWIGLEEWNLSYANILFSPSGTAGNCPATPCGLVVFLSVKGPNSGGANNYAVRIFDAARARYGSTDPGVAFATDQAMYLVGDFDCPQPNVSGVSLTVPPTCGSPTPDTPTFKKPVSVAADTFNFLSCAWIQTASPAKTCPTPGSSSTYLQMGLTQWAGVGVYRPIDEHSTNIPMSTSPNREMGYAAKDTLLNVAILAGTDSTWCPTSPRGIACGAYTWPSQYYAGGFESFMRYNEDWIFGGPYNFYWQGSFFNTGTPLHTCFAWATQLTATANDPAYTCAKTAPSAYSPAWQGFMGVTWAQAPTRYWYYDTTFDNVANLPPLTPRIISLKETYFTQVFQ
;
A
#
# COMPACT_ATOMS: atom_id res chain seq x y z
N MET A 1 53.25 111.13 33.38
CA MET A 1 51.99 110.37 33.25
C MET A 1 52.36 108.90 33.01
N PRO A 2 52.27 108.04 34.03
CA PRO A 2 52.83 106.67 34.04
C PRO A 2 51.76 105.61 33.65
N ALA A 3 51.98 104.33 33.40
CA ALA A 3 53.17 103.48 33.26
C ALA A 3 52.78 102.12 32.63
N ARG A 4 53.81 101.46 32.10
CA ARG A 4 53.99 100.03 31.76
C ARG A 4 53.18 99.03 32.58
N LEU A 5 52.88 97.87 31.99
CA LEU A 5 53.13 96.56 32.60
C LEU A 5 53.25 95.45 31.54
N ALA A 6 54.39 94.76 31.58
CA ALA A 6 54.71 93.58 30.79
C ALA A 6 54.91 92.37 31.71
N ARG A 7 54.52 91.18 31.20
CA ARG A 7 54.88 89.79 31.59
C ARG A 7 54.32 89.17 32.87
N ARG A 8 53.51 88.11 32.69
CA ARG A 8 53.61 86.81 33.42
C ARG A 8 52.75 85.71 32.76
N GLU A 9 53.23 85.05 31.70
CA GLU A 9 52.52 83.93 31.04
C GLU A 9 53.36 82.66 30.83
N THR A 10 54.46 82.45 31.56
CA THR A 10 55.33 81.27 31.33
C THR A 10 55.12 80.10 32.31
N GLY A 11 54.18 80.18 33.26
CA GLY A 11 53.83 79.07 34.16
C GLY A 11 52.43 78.48 33.94
N VAL A 12 51.49 79.28 33.44
CA VAL A 12 50.10 78.85 33.18
C VAL A 12 50.05 77.86 32.02
N ALA A 13 50.84 78.08 30.97
CA ALA A 13 50.91 77.17 29.82
C ALA A 13 51.33 75.74 30.21
N LEU A 14 52.32 75.58 31.11
CA LEU A 14 52.78 74.26 31.56
C LEU A 14 51.70 73.55 32.38
N ILE A 15 51.05 74.26 33.31
CA ILE A 15 49.97 73.70 34.14
C ILE A 15 48.75 73.33 33.28
N SER A 16 48.38 74.16 32.31
CA SER A 16 47.32 73.88 31.35
C SER A 16 47.64 72.65 30.50
N VAL A 17 48.88 72.52 30.01
CA VAL A 17 49.31 71.33 29.25
C VAL A 17 49.31 70.08 30.12
N LEU A 18 49.74 70.17 31.39
CA LEU A 18 49.73 69.03 32.31
C LEU A 18 48.31 68.60 32.69
N LEU A 19 47.40 69.56 32.91
CA LEU A 19 45.97 69.28 33.10
C LEU A 19 45.34 68.65 31.85
N ILE A 20 45.67 69.14 30.67
CA ILE A 20 45.21 68.55 29.39
C ILE A 20 45.75 67.13 29.24
N ILE A 21 47.02 66.87 29.56
CA ILE A 21 47.62 65.53 29.50
C ILE A 21 46.96 64.59 30.51
N VAL A 22 46.69 65.05 31.75
CA VAL A 22 46.01 64.23 32.77
C VAL A 22 44.58 63.91 32.35
N VAL A 23 43.85 64.88 31.79
CA VAL A 23 42.50 64.67 31.26
C VAL A 23 42.54 63.72 30.06
N LEU A 24 43.47 63.88 29.13
CA LEU A 24 43.65 62.98 27.98
C LEU A 24 44.03 61.56 28.42
N ALA A 25 44.89 61.40 29.43
CA ALA A 25 45.24 60.11 30.00
C ALA A 25 44.05 59.45 30.70
N ALA A 26 43.24 60.22 31.44
CA ALA A 26 42.02 59.73 32.07
C ALA A 26 40.96 59.29 31.04
N VAL A 27 40.78 60.06 29.96
CA VAL A 27 39.88 59.70 28.85
C VAL A 27 40.40 58.46 28.11
N GLY A 28 41.71 58.37 27.86
CA GLY A 28 42.33 57.20 27.24
C GLY A 28 42.18 55.92 28.07
N ALA A 29 42.39 56.01 29.39
CA ALA A 29 42.17 54.90 30.31
C ALA A 29 40.69 54.47 30.37
N PHE A 30 39.76 55.43 30.39
CA PHE A 30 38.33 55.15 30.37
C PHE A 30 37.89 54.48 29.05
N MET A 31 38.41 54.92 27.90
CA MET A 31 38.15 54.29 26.62
C MET A 31 38.67 52.85 26.57
N LEU A 32 39.85 52.56 27.10
CA LEU A 32 40.39 51.19 27.16
C LEU A 32 39.50 50.27 28.00
N VAL A 33 39.09 50.72 29.19
CA VAL A 33 38.16 49.95 30.06
C VAL A 33 36.80 49.75 29.39
N ALA A 34 36.29 50.76 28.68
CA ALA A 34 35.03 50.67 27.94
C ALA A 34 35.12 49.71 26.74
N VAL A 35 36.25 49.71 26.01
CA VAL A 35 36.51 48.78 24.90
C VAL A 35 36.65 47.34 25.40
N ASP A 36 37.35 47.12 26.51
CA ASP A 36 37.49 45.79 27.12
C ASP A 36 36.12 45.25 27.57
N ARG A 37 35.32 46.05 28.28
CA ARG A 37 33.95 45.67 28.66
C ARG A 37 33.07 45.35 27.46
N ASN A 38 33.12 46.17 26.40
CA ASN A 38 32.35 45.91 25.18
C ASN A 38 32.82 44.63 24.46
N THR A 39 34.12 44.35 24.48
CA THR A 39 34.70 43.14 23.87
C THR A 39 34.31 41.89 24.67
N GLU A 40 34.39 41.94 25.99
CA GLU A 40 33.96 40.85 26.88
C GLU A 40 32.46 40.57 26.76
N LEU A 41 31.61 41.62 26.75
CA LEU A 41 30.17 41.49 26.56
C LEU A 41 29.85 40.87 25.19
N ARG A 42 30.56 41.25 24.13
CA ARG A 42 30.36 40.69 22.79
C ARG A 42 30.77 39.22 22.71
N VAL A 43 31.89 38.84 23.33
CA VAL A 43 32.34 37.45 23.39
C VAL A 43 31.39 36.61 24.26
N GLY A 44 30.95 37.13 25.40
CA GLY A 44 29.95 36.49 26.26
C GLY A 44 28.62 36.27 25.54
N PHE A 45 28.13 37.28 24.82
CA PHE A 45 26.93 37.18 24.00
C PHE A 45 27.08 36.13 22.89
N GLN A 46 28.19 36.15 22.15
CA GLN A 46 28.44 35.14 21.10
C GLN A 46 28.50 33.72 21.64
N LYS A 47 29.10 33.52 22.82
CA LYS A 47 29.13 32.21 23.49
C LYS A 47 27.74 31.78 23.95
N ASN A 48 26.93 32.70 24.49
CA ASN A 48 25.55 32.40 24.90
C ASN A 48 24.67 32.02 23.71
N VAL A 49 24.75 32.73 22.58
CA VAL A 49 24.03 32.38 21.35
C VAL A 49 24.45 30.99 20.84
N ALA A 50 25.75 30.70 20.85
CA ALA A 50 26.25 29.39 20.43
C ALA A 50 25.83 28.27 21.41
N GLY A 51 25.78 28.55 22.71
CA GLY A 51 25.24 27.66 23.74
C GLY A 51 23.76 27.38 23.54
N LEU A 52 22.97 28.41 23.26
CA LEU A 52 21.53 28.30 22.98
C LEU A 52 21.27 27.42 21.75
N ASN A 53 21.94 27.71 20.63
CA ASN A 53 21.80 26.91 19.40
C ASN A 53 22.21 25.43 19.64
N ALA A 54 23.23 25.18 20.46
CA ALA A 54 23.63 23.81 20.82
C ALA A 54 22.56 23.12 21.69
N ALA A 55 21.96 23.85 22.64
CA ALA A 55 20.89 23.32 23.47
C ALA A 55 19.61 23.03 22.66
N GLU A 56 19.22 23.91 21.73
CA GLU A 56 18.13 23.69 20.77
C GLU A 56 18.41 22.51 19.84
N ALA A 57 19.65 22.32 19.40
CA ALA A 57 20.02 21.13 18.64
C ALA A 57 19.82 19.83 19.47
N GLY A 58 20.06 19.87 20.78
CA GLY A 58 19.71 18.79 21.69
C GLY A 58 18.20 18.52 21.78
N LEU A 59 17.36 19.56 21.76
CA LEU A 59 15.91 19.39 21.68
C LEU A 59 15.49 18.70 20.37
N ASN A 60 16.07 19.12 19.25
CA ASN A 60 15.79 18.49 17.96
C ASN A 60 16.25 17.02 17.94
N ALA A 61 17.40 16.70 18.56
CA ALA A 61 17.87 15.32 18.67
C ALA A 61 16.91 14.43 19.50
N GLY A 62 16.43 14.93 20.64
CA GLY A 62 15.45 14.22 21.46
C GLY A 62 14.08 14.06 20.76
N ALA A 63 13.61 15.09 20.07
CA ALA A 63 12.38 15.02 19.27
C ALA A 63 12.50 14.01 18.11
N ALA A 64 13.66 13.98 17.44
CA ALA A 64 13.96 13.00 16.39
C ALA A 64 14.00 11.56 16.92
N GLN A 65 14.42 11.35 18.17
CA GLN A 65 14.36 10.04 18.83
C GLN A 65 12.90 9.56 18.97
N VAL A 66 11.99 10.43 19.39
CA VAL A 66 10.55 10.11 19.47
C VAL A 66 10.00 9.79 18.09
N GLN A 67 10.29 10.64 17.09
CA GLN A 67 9.85 10.41 15.72
C GLN A 67 10.37 9.07 15.17
N THR A 68 11.63 8.74 15.41
CA THR A 68 12.25 7.48 14.97
C THR A 68 11.62 6.28 15.64
N ALA A 69 11.34 6.35 16.95
CA ALA A 69 10.64 5.27 17.65
C ALA A 69 9.24 5.04 17.05
N MET A 70 8.50 6.12 16.80
CA MET A 70 7.14 6.09 16.23
C MET A 70 7.11 5.59 14.79
N LEU A 71 8.07 6.00 13.95
CA LEU A 71 8.23 5.45 12.60
C LEU A 71 8.57 3.96 12.62
N ASN A 72 9.29 3.49 13.65
CA ASN A 72 9.57 2.06 13.90
C ASN A 72 8.44 1.34 14.65
N PHE A 73 7.24 1.84 14.47
CA PHE A 73 5.99 1.36 15.02
C PHE A 73 5.77 1.55 16.52
N GLY A 74 6.77 1.97 17.31
CA GLY A 74 6.71 1.99 18.78
C GLY A 74 6.77 3.36 19.44
N LEU A 75 6.82 3.35 20.77
CA LEU A 75 7.04 4.55 21.58
C LEU A 75 8.50 4.60 22.03
N PRO A 76 9.04 5.77 22.38
CA PRO A 76 10.36 5.87 22.99
C PRO A 76 10.43 4.96 24.22
N THR A 77 11.50 4.18 24.35
CA THR A 77 11.74 3.28 25.49
C THR A 77 12.84 3.78 26.43
N ASN A 78 13.70 4.69 25.95
CA ASN A 78 14.75 5.30 26.74
C ASN A 78 14.55 6.83 26.79
N CYS A 79 14.09 7.32 27.93
CA CYS A 79 13.92 8.75 28.18
C CYS A 79 14.95 9.29 29.18
N ASN A 80 15.89 8.45 29.63
CA ASN A 80 16.98 8.87 30.50
C ASN A 80 17.86 9.92 29.81
N ALA A 81 18.55 10.74 30.61
CA ALA A 81 19.45 11.77 30.11
C ALA A 81 20.46 11.20 29.09
N GLN A 82 20.50 11.80 27.91
CA GLN A 82 21.41 11.46 26.82
C GLN A 82 22.36 12.63 26.58
N THR A 83 23.63 12.34 26.29
CA THR A 83 24.65 13.36 26.05
C THR A 83 25.21 13.25 24.64
N VAL A 84 25.29 14.39 23.95
CA VAL A 84 25.86 14.52 22.61
C VAL A 84 26.81 15.72 22.56
N ALA A 85 27.92 15.59 21.82
CA ALA A 85 28.85 16.69 21.61
C ALA A 85 28.40 17.52 20.40
N ILE A 86 28.10 18.80 20.60
CA ILE A 86 27.65 19.72 19.53
C ILE A 86 28.51 20.98 19.58
N SER A 87 29.25 21.25 18.51
CA SER A 87 30.07 22.47 18.37
C SER A 87 30.98 22.75 19.57
N GLY A 88 31.65 21.71 20.09
CA GLY A 88 32.57 21.79 21.24
C GLY A 88 31.91 21.91 22.61
N ARG A 89 30.58 21.70 22.69
CA ARG A 89 29.80 21.68 23.93
C ARG A 89 29.29 20.28 24.22
N THR A 90 29.20 19.95 25.50
CA THR A 90 28.49 18.79 25.99
C THR A 90 27.02 19.18 26.14
N VAL A 91 26.17 18.62 25.28
CA VAL A 91 24.72 18.85 25.31
C VAL A 91 24.05 17.65 25.92
N THR A 92 23.34 17.83 27.03
CA THR A 92 22.58 16.78 27.70
C THR A 92 21.10 17.07 27.58
N TYR A 93 20.36 16.16 26.94
CA TYR A 93 18.90 16.25 26.79
C TYR A 93 18.20 15.11 27.51
N THR A 94 17.01 15.38 28.06
CA THR A 94 16.21 14.38 28.80
C THR A 94 14.75 14.49 28.41
N LEU A 95 14.18 13.37 27.96
CA LEU A 95 12.76 13.27 27.59
C LEU A 95 11.95 12.89 28.86
N SER A 96 10.71 13.36 28.94
CA SER A 96 9.76 12.92 29.96
C SER A 96 8.32 13.11 29.50
N VAL A 97 7.39 12.48 30.20
CA VAL A 97 5.95 12.67 30.02
C VAL A 97 5.42 13.75 30.98
N PRO A 98 4.42 14.57 30.59
CA PRO A 98 3.81 15.56 31.48
C PRO A 98 3.29 14.93 32.77
N GLY A 99 3.69 15.48 33.92
CA GLY A 99 3.32 14.95 35.25
C GLY A 99 4.03 13.65 35.65
N GLY A 100 4.85 13.06 34.77
CA GLY A 100 5.68 11.90 35.09
C GLY A 100 7.03 12.28 35.72
N THR A 101 7.74 11.26 36.22
CA THR A 101 9.11 11.43 36.67
C THR A 101 10.06 11.71 35.48
N PRO A 102 11.09 12.55 35.66
CA PRO A 102 12.13 12.72 34.64
C PRO A 102 12.72 11.36 34.22
N GLY A 103 12.82 11.10 32.92
CA GLY A 103 13.27 9.80 32.42
C GLY A 103 12.16 8.77 32.19
N SER A 104 10.90 9.07 32.50
CA SER A 104 9.75 8.21 32.15
C SER A 104 9.31 8.40 30.70
N CYS A 105 9.11 7.30 29.97
CA CYS A 105 8.54 7.30 28.62
C CYS A 105 7.06 6.86 28.55
N THR A 106 6.48 6.43 29.67
CA THR A 106 5.14 5.83 29.68
C THR A 106 4.09 6.92 29.50
N GLU A 107 3.61 7.06 28.27
CA GLU A 107 2.58 8.02 27.89
C GLU A 107 1.30 7.28 27.47
N THR A 108 0.15 7.89 27.74
CA THR A 108 -1.15 7.39 27.25
C THR A 108 -1.66 8.33 26.18
N TYR A 109 -2.04 7.77 25.03
CA TYR A 109 -2.51 8.58 23.92
C TYR A 109 -3.82 9.31 24.26
N GLN A 110 -4.01 10.47 23.63
CA GLN A 110 -5.28 11.18 23.59
C GLN A 110 -5.79 11.22 22.15
N PRO A 111 -7.01 10.69 21.87
CA PRO A 111 -7.57 10.78 20.53
C PRO A 111 -7.90 12.24 20.20
N LEU A 112 -7.50 12.68 19.01
CA LEU A 112 -7.72 14.04 18.52
C LEU A 112 -8.14 13.98 17.06
N ARG A 113 -9.30 14.56 16.74
CA ARG A 113 -9.62 14.92 15.36
C ARG A 113 -8.93 16.25 15.04
N LEU A 114 -8.07 16.24 14.02
CA LEU A 114 -7.21 17.37 13.71
C LEU A 114 -8.05 18.59 13.29
N PRO A 115 -7.81 19.77 13.89
CA PRO A 115 -8.64 20.95 13.67
C PRO A 115 -8.44 21.55 12.28
N ALA A 116 -9.38 22.42 11.86
CA ALA A 116 -9.21 23.22 10.65
C ALA A 116 -7.93 24.07 10.71
N GLY A 117 -7.24 24.21 9.57
CA GLY A 117 -5.94 24.90 9.49
C GLY A 117 -4.72 24.02 9.80
N ASP A 118 -4.93 22.80 10.30
CA ASP A 118 -3.88 21.78 10.39
C ASP A 118 -3.59 21.19 8.98
N PRO A 119 -2.32 20.86 8.64
CA PRO A 119 -2.00 20.21 7.36
C PRO A 119 -2.77 18.92 7.09
N TYR A 120 -3.24 18.25 8.15
CA TYR A 120 -4.00 17.01 8.08
C TYR A 120 -5.42 17.17 8.66
N ALA A 121 -5.98 18.37 8.54
CA ALA A 121 -7.28 18.73 9.09
C ALA A 121 -8.37 17.67 8.80
N GLY A 122 -9.11 17.33 9.86
CA GLY A 122 -10.21 16.38 9.80
C GLY A 122 -9.83 14.91 9.92
N LEU A 123 -8.55 14.53 9.82
CA LEU A 123 -8.09 13.18 10.16
C LEU A 123 -8.05 12.99 11.68
N ASN A 124 -8.27 11.76 12.13
CA ASN A 124 -8.09 11.35 13.52
C ASN A 124 -6.62 11.03 13.78
N ALA A 125 -6.17 11.32 14.99
CA ALA A 125 -4.81 11.12 15.43
C ALA A 125 -4.77 10.67 16.89
N ASP A 126 -3.82 9.81 17.23
CA ASP A 126 -3.44 9.53 18.60
C ASP A 126 -2.30 10.48 19.00
N VAL A 127 -2.52 11.27 20.04
CA VAL A 127 -1.58 12.30 20.46
C VAL A 127 -0.86 11.86 21.73
N TYR A 128 0.47 11.80 21.64
CA TYR A 128 1.38 11.61 22.76
C TYR A 128 2.03 12.95 23.08
N THR A 129 2.09 13.34 24.35
CA THR A 129 2.70 14.61 24.74
C THR A 129 4.01 14.33 25.45
N TYR A 130 5.08 15.01 25.05
CA TYR A 130 6.38 14.87 25.69
C TYR A 130 6.93 16.22 26.10
N ASN A 131 7.57 16.25 27.26
CA ASN A 131 8.45 17.32 27.69
C ASN A 131 9.89 16.93 27.35
N LEU A 132 10.68 17.89 26.90
CA LEU A 132 12.08 17.68 26.58
C LEU A 132 12.89 18.85 27.14
N THR A 133 13.89 18.53 27.95
CA THR A 133 14.85 19.49 28.47
C THR A 133 16.19 19.28 27.80
N SER A 134 16.96 20.36 27.59
CA SER A 134 18.29 20.29 27.00
C SER A 134 19.20 21.36 27.59
N GLN A 135 20.38 20.93 28.04
CA GLN A 135 21.40 21.77 28.66
C GLN A 135 22.68 21.72 27.83
N ALA A 136 23.23 22.89 27.47
CA ALA A 136 24.53 23.00 26.83
C ALA A 136 25.60 23.48 27.82
N VAL A 137 26.67 22.68 27.96
CA VAL A 137 27.81 22.95 28.82
C VAL A 137 29.07 23.10 27.98
N ASN A 138 29.87 24.13 28.23
CA ASN A 138 31.13 24.32 27.51
C ASN A 138 32.25 23.41 28.02
N ALA A 139 33.40 23.44 27.34
CA ALA A 139 34.57 22.63 27.70
C ALA A 139 35.12 22.89 29.11
N GLN A 140 34.77 24.03 29.71
CA GLN A 140 35.17 24.41 31.08
C GLN A 140 34.15 23.98 32.14
N GLY A 141 33.03 23.35 31.75
CA GLY A 141 31.99 22.88 32.67
C GLY A 141 30.92 23.92 33.02
N TYR A 142 30.92 25.10 32.37
CA TYR A 142 29.89 26.10 32.59
C TYR A 142 28.68 25.88 31.69
N THR A 143 27.50 25.91 32.29
CA THR A 143 26.22 25.94 31.55
C THR A 143 26.11 27.25 30.78
N GLU A 144 26.00 27.17 29.46
CA GLU A 144 25.82 28.34 28.61
C GLU A 144 24.35 28.57 28.25
N ALA A 145 23.54 27.51 28.22
CA ALA A 145 22.10 27.59 28.01
C ALA A 145 21.37 26.36 28.59
N ASN A 146 20.13 26.57 28.99
CA ASN A 146 19.17 25.52 29.33
C ASN A 146 17.82 25.87 28.71
N VAL A 147 17.23 24.92 27.98
CA VAL A 147 15.97 25.11 27.26
C VAL A 147 15.02 23.94 27.52
N ASN A 148 13.74 24.25 27.56
CA ASN A 148 12.68 23.26 27.70
C ASN A 148 11.67 23.45 26.57
N THR A 149 11.18 22.35 26.01
CA THR A 149 10.06 22.34 25.07
C THR A 149 9.05 21.29 25.51
N GLN A 150 7.78 21.53 25.19
CA GLN A 150 6.76 20.51 25.15
C GLN A 150 6.26 20.40 23.71
N PHE A 151 6.08 19.17 23.25
CA PHE A 151 5.52 18.92 21.94
C PHE A 151 4.54 17.75 21.96
N GLN A 152 3.60 17.81 21.03
CA GLN A 152 2.70 16.73 20.68
C GLN A 152 3.31 15.91 19.55
N ALA A 153 3.55 14.63 19.80
CA ALA A 153 3.82 13.65 18.77
C ALA A 153 2.50 13.01 18.34
N ARG A 154 2.07 13.31 17.12
CA ARG A 154 0.76 12.92 16.59
C ARG A 154 0.95 11.75 15.65
N PHE A 155 0.31 10.65 16.00
CA PHE A 155 0.17 9.46 15.18
C PHE A 155 -1.09 9.62 14.36
N ILE A 156 -0.98 9.71 13.03
CA ILE A 156 -2.13 9.84 12.14
C ILE A 156 -2.18 8.58 11.26
N PRO A 157 -3.11 7.64 11.52
CA PRO A 157 -3.28 6.45 10.69
C PRO A 157 -3.64 6.83 9.25
N VAL A 158 -3.06 6.15 8.26
CA VAL A 158 -3.36 6.47 6.86
C VAL A 158 -4.61 5.80 6.32
N PHE A 159 -5.10 4.72 6.95
CA PHE A 159 -6.36 4.07 6.59
C PHE A 159 -7.58 4.86 7.06
N GLN A 160 -7.59 6.16 6.80
CA GLN A 160 -8.73 7.07 7.01
C GLN A 160 -9.26 7.65 5.70
N PHE A 161 -8.69 7.19 4.59
CA PHE A 161 -9.11 7.50 3.24
C PHE A 161 -9.76 6.26 2.64
N LEU A 162 -10.86 6.45 1.91
CA LEU A 162 -11.30 5.44 0.96
C LEU A 162 -10.22 5.22 -0.10
N GLY A 163 -9.62 6.30 -0.62
CA GLY A 163 -8.55 6.21 -1.62
C GLY A 163 -7.46 7.25 -1.38
N PHE A 164 -6.22 6.79 -1.23
CA PHE A 164 -5.03 7.64 -1.16
C PHE A 164 -4.11 7.34 -2.32
N TYR A 165 -3.59 8.37 -2.98
CA TYR A 165 -2.65 8.26 -4.08
C TYR A 165 -1.36 9.03 -3.85
N ALA A 166 -0.23 8.33 -3.91
CA ALA A 166 1.10 8.94 -3.82
C ALA A 166 1.45 9.81 -5.04
N ASN A 167 0.79 9.59 -6.17
CA ASN A 167 0.92 10.37 -7.41
C ASN A 167 -0.46 10.91 -7.84
N ASP A 168 -0.58 11.38 -9.08
CA ASP A 168 -1.85 11.79 -9.67
C ASP A 168 -2.92 10.69 -9.50
N LEU A 169 -4.14 11.09 -9.14
CA LEU A 169 -5.30 10.22 -9.03
C LEU A 169 -6.20 10.44 -10.23
N GLU A 170 -6.49 9.39 -10.98
CA GLU A 170 -7.51 9.37 -12.02
C GLU A 170 -8.66 8.46 -11.57
N VAL A 171 -9.90 8.92 -11.72
CA VAL A 171 -11.10 8.12 -11.45
C VAL A 171 -11.94 8.17 -12.72
N ALA A 172 -12.06 7.02 -13.39
CA ALA A 172 -12.84 6.88 -14.61
C ALA A 172 -13.62 5.54 -14.61
N PRO A 173 -14.76 5.45 -13.92
CA PRO A 173 -15.38 4.17 -13.66
C PRO A 173 -16.15 3.54 -14.85
N GLY A 174 -16.13 4.17 -16.03
CA GLY A 174 -16.64 3.56 -17.26
C GLY A 174 -18.15 3.70 -17.38
N GLU A 175 -18.85 2.68 -17.90
CA GLU A 175 -20.28 2.77 -18.24
C GLU A 175 -21.23 2.37 -17.08
N THR A 176 -20.70 2.15 -15.89
CA THR A 176 -21.43 1.67 -14.69
C THR A 176 -21.42 2.72 -13.59
N THR A 177 -22.49 2.80 -12.79
CA THR A 177 -22.54 3.62 -11.58
C THR A 177 -21.40 3.30 -10.62
N ALA A 178 -20.76 4.33 -10.07
CA ALA A 178 -19.75 4.19 -9.03
C ALA A 178 -19.96 5.21 -7.89
N VAL A 179 -19.95 4.71 -6.67
CA VAL A 179 -20.23 5.51 -5.47
C VAL A 179 -19.01 5.45 -4.57
N PHE A 180 -18.47 6.62 -4.24
CA PHE A 180 -17.28 6.78 -3.41
C PHE A 180 -17.68 7.37 -2.06
N ASN A 181 -18.02 6.49 -1.13
CA ASN A 181 -18.40 6.86 0.23
C ASN A 181 -17.19 6.83 1.17
N GLY A 182 -16.34 7.84 1.06
CA GLY A 182 -15.22 8.07 1.95
C GLY A 182 -14.23 9.07 1.40
N ARG A 183 -13.30 9.55 2.24
CA ARG A 183 -12.36 10.60 1.84
C ARG A 183 -11.40 10.10 0.78
N MET A 184 -11.05 10.95 -0.17
CA MET A 184 -10.00 10.64 -1.14
C MET A 184 -8.90 11.70 -1.12
N HIS A 185 -7.68 11.25 -1.33
CA HIS A 185 -6.48 12.08 -1.33
C HIS A 185 -5.58 11.77 -2.52
N THR A 186 -4.97 12.80 -3.10
CA THR A 186 -3.85 12.66 -4.02
C THR A 186 -2.75 13.65 -3.71
N ASN A 187 -1.51 13.15 -3.67
CA ASN A 187 -0.29 13.95 -3.63
C ASN A 187 0.01 14.64 -4.98
N GLY A 188 -0.66 14.24 -6.06
CA GLY A 188 -0.55 14.83 -7.39
C GLY A 188 -1.81 15.61 -7.80
N ASP A 189 -2.10 15.60 -9.09
CA ASP A 189 -3.32 16.17 -9.66
C ASP A 189 -4.47 15.15 -9.68
N LEU A 190 -5.72 15.61 -9.52
CA LEU A 190 -6.94 14.79 -9.57
C LEU A 190 -7.64 14.93 -10.93
N TYR A 191 -7.93 13.80 -11.56
CA TYR A 191 -8.68 13.69 -12.82
C TYR A 191 -9.96 12.91 -12.58
N LEU A 192 -11.12 13.54 -12.81
CA LEU A 192 -12.42 12.90 -12.65
C LEU A 192 -13.11 12.76 -14.01
N SER A 193 -13.36 11.53 -14.43
CA SER A 193 -14.10 11.23 -15.65
C SER A 193 -15.24 10.26 -15.37
N GLU A 194 -16.27 10.34 -16.19
CA GLU A 194 -17.40 9.40 -16.20
C GLU A 194 -17.79 9.10 -17.66
N GLU A 195 -18.48 7.99 -17.92
CA GLU A 195 -19.04 7.70 -19.24
C GLU A 195 -20.56 7.57 -19.28
N HIS A 196 -21.18 7.44 -18.10
CA HIS A 196 -22.60 7.30 -17.89
C HIS A 196 -23.28 8.62 -17.49
N CYS A 197 -24.51 8.83 -17.98
CA CYS A 197 -25.44 9.89 -17.56
C CYS A 197 -26.50 9.32 -16.61
N PRO A 198 -27.08 10.12 -15.70
CA PRO A 198 -27.32 9.80 -14.29
C PRO A 198 -27.63 8.33 -13.91
N PRO A 199 -27.04 7.81 -12.82
CA PRO A 199 -26.37 8.58 -11.75
C PRO A 199 -24.86 8.79 -11.87
N GLY A 200 -24.19 8.22 -12.89
CA GLY A 200 -22.75 8.45 -13.12
C GLY A 200 -21.84 8.11 -11.92
N ALA A 201 -20.88 8.99 -11.62
CA ALA A 201 -19.99 8.87 -10.46
C ALA A 201 -20.35 9.84 -9.34
N GLU A 202 -20.58 9.33 -8.14
CA GLU A 202 -20.93 10.12 -6.96
C GLU A 202 -19.81 10.07 -5.90
N PHE A 203 -19.31 11.24 -5.51
CA PHE A 203 -18.31 11.39 -4.45
C PHE A 203 -18.97 11.95 -3.20
N LEU A 204 -19.21 11.08 -2.22
CA LEU A 204 -19.84 11.47 -0.97
C LEU A 204 -18.81 11.97 0.04
N GLY A 205 -17.57 11.49 -0.01
CA GLY A 205 -16.50 11.94 0.89
C GLY A 205 -15.82 13.24 0.46
N GLN A 206 -14.92 13.73 1.33
CA GLN A 206 -14.09 14.90 1.03
C GLN A 206 -12.98 14.53 0.03
N LEU A 207 -12.71 15.40 -0.95
CA LEU A 207 -11.59 15.30 -1.88
C LEU A 207 -10.46 16.25 -1.45
N THR A 208 -9.25 15.72 -1.32
CA THR A 208 -8.07 16.47 -0.90
C THR A 208 -6.95 16.30 -1.93
N ILE A 209 -6.39 17.42 -2.38
CA ILE A 209 -5.50 17.47 -3.54
C ILE A 209 -4.30 18.36 -3.18
N VAL A 210 -3.10 17.80 -3.27
CA VAL A 210 -1.86 18.59 -3.14
C VAL A 210 -1.63 19.40 -4.41
N GLY A 211 -1.76 18.75 -5.57
CA GLY A 211 -1.47 19.33 -6.88
C GLY A 211 0.01 19.17 -7.24
N SER A 212 0.28 18.95 -8.53
CA SER A 212 1.64 18.71 -9.03
C SER A 212 2.51 19.96 -9.06
N GLY A 213 1.91 21.16 -9.02
CA GLY A 213 2.60 22.44 -9.13
C GLY A 213 3.23 22.71 -10.51
N ILE A 214 2.87 21.92 -11.52
CA ILE A 214 3.44 22.06 -12.87
C ILE A 214 2.75 23.18 -13.64
N SER A 215 3.54 23.97 -14.35
CA SER A 215 3.03 25.03 -15.22
C SER A 215 2.10 24.45 -16.28
N GLY A 216 0.86 24.97 -16.33
CA GLY A 216 -0.15 24.55 -17.30
C GLY A 216 -1.03 23.38 -16.85
N THR A 217 -0.85 22.85 -15.64
CA THR A 217 -1.82 21.96 -14.99
C THR A 217 -2.52 22.67 -13.84
N VAL A 218 -3.66 22.13 -13.42
CA VAL A 218 -4.37 22.57 -12.22
C VAL A 218 -4.63 21.35 -11.33
N PRO A 219 -4.83 21.55 -10.01
CA PRO A 219 -5.04 20.44 -9.09
C PRO A 219 -6.26 19.56 -9.45
N LEU A 220 -7.32 20.11 -10.01
CA LEU A 220 -8.53 19.38 -10.38
C LEU A 220 -8.87 19.54 -11.86
N THR A 221 -8.94 18.42 -12.57
CA THR A 221 -9.36 18.35 -13.97
C THR A 221 -10.58 17.45 -14.11
N ARG A 222 -11.61 17.94 -14.81
CA ARG A 222 -12.76 17.15 -15.24
C ARG A 222 -12.47 16.56 -16.63
N GLY A 223 -12.38 15.24 -16.74
CA GLY A 223 -12.00 14.48 -17.94
C GLY A 223 -10.89 13.47 -17.67
N ARG A 224 -10.65 12.57 -18.64
CA ARG A 224 -9.56 11.58 -18.55
C ARG A 224 -8.20 12.26 -18.64
N LYS A 225 -7.19 11.70 -17.98
CA LYS A 225 -5.83 12.28 -17.95
C LYS A 225 -5.10 12.12 -19.28
N PHE A 226 -5.21 10.94 -19.88
CA PHE A 226 -4.50 10.61 -21.13
C PHE A 226 -5.19 11.14 -22.40
N ASN A 227 -6.52 11.28 -22.41
CA ASN A 227 -7.27 11.56 -23.64
C ASN A 227 -7.90 12.96 -23.64
N THR A 228 -8.32 13.42 -24.81
CA THR A 228 -9.18 14.59 -25.03
C THR A 228 -10.66 14.31 -24.73
N GLY A 229 -10.99 13.31 -23.90
CA GLY A 229 -12.36 12.85 -23.68
C GLY A 229 -12.91 13.27 -22.33
N ASN A 230 -14.09 13.90 -22.35
CA ASN A 230 -14.79 14.40 -21.17
C ASN A 230 -16.30 14.30 -21.39
N ARG A 231 -16.92 13.30 -20.75
CA ARG A 231 -18.36 13.01 -20.83
C ARG A 231 -18.88 12.52 -19.47
N GLY A 232 -20.14 12.12 -19.41
CA GLY A 232 -20.81 11.55 -18.24
C GLY A 232 -21.12 12.58 -17.15
N GLU A 233 -21.67 12.08 -16.05
CA GLU A 233 -22.03 12.89 -14.88
C GLU A 233 -21.10 12.58 -13.70
N VAL A 234 -20.50 13.63 -13.13
CA VAL A 234 -19.74 13.53 -11.88
C VAL A 234 -20.41 14.43 -10.86
N GLN A 235 -20.82 13.86 -9.72
CA GLN A 235 -21.48 14.60 -8.66
C GLN A 235 -20.67 14.56 -7.37
N ILE A 236 -20.57 15.69 -6.69
CA ILE A 236 -19.87 15.84 -5.42
C ILE A 236 -20.88 16.24 -4.35
N SER A 237 -20.86 15.55 -3.22
CA SER A 237 -21.72 15.88 -2.09
C SER A 237 -21.25 17.15 -1.37
N LEU A 238 -22.21 18.04 -1.10
CA LEU A 238 -21.99 19.29 -0.35
C LEU A 238 -21.99 19.10 1.16
N ASP A 239 -22.61 18.03 1.68
CA ASP A 239 -22.77 17.77 3.12
C ASP A 239 -22.28 16.39 3.57
N GLY A 240 -21.84 15.54 2.64
CA GLY A 240 -21.44 14.15 2.89
C GLY A 240 -22.56 13.13 2.72
N GLY A 241 -23.79 13.56 2.43
CA GLY A 241 -24.91 12.70 2.11
C GLY A 241 -25.15 12.57 0.60
N SER A 242 -26.02 11.63 0.21
CA SER A 242 -26.38 11.36 -1.19
C SER A 242 -27.55 12.22 -1.69
N THR A 243 -28.06 13.17 -0.90
CA THR A 243 -29.25 13.97 -1.24
C THR A 243 -28.92 15.39 -1.68
N ASN A 244 -27.72 15.88 -1.37
CA ASN A 244 -27.29 17.25 -1.62
C ASN A 244 -26.03 17.24 -2.48
N LEU A 245 -26.23 16.90 -3.75
CA LEU A 245 -25.18 16.68 -4.72
C LEU A 245 -25.09 17.86 -5.69
N GLN A 246 -23.87 18.29 -5.98
CA GLN A 246 -23.58 19.30 -6.99
C GLN A 246 -22.76 18.67 -8.12
N ALA A 247 -23.17 18.89 -9.37
CA ALA A 247 -22.44 18.39 -10.52
C ALA A 247 -21.09 19.13 -10.72
N LEU A 248 -20.06 18.36 -11.10
CA LEU A 248 -18.82 18.87 -11.67
C LEU A 248 -18.90 18.75 -13.19
N GLY A 249 -19.44 19.79 -13.82
CA GLY A 249 -19.87 19.70 -15.21
C GLY A 249 -18.72 19.56 -16.21
N ALA A 250 -18.98 18.85 -17.31
CA ALA A 250 -17.98 18.45 -18.29
C ALA A 250 -17.41 19.68 -19.02
N SER A 251 -18.26 20.47 -19.68
CA SER A 251 -17.80 21.65 -20.46
C SER A 251 -17.91 22.97 -19.69
N SER A 252 -18.85 23.05 -18.74
CA SER A 252 -19.07 24.21 -17.87
C SER A 252 -19.70 23.77 -16.54
N PRO A 253 -19.74 24.61 -15.49
CA PRO A 253 -20.34 24.25 -14.21
C PRO A 253 -21.82 23.85 -14.29
N ALA A 254 -22.56 24.33 -15.31
CA ALA A 254 -23.98 24.03 -15.50
C ALA A 254 -24.25 22.73 -16.30
N ASP A 255 -23.21 22.12 -16.87
CA ASP A 255 -23.31 20.95 -17.74
C ASP A 255 -23.30 19.65 -16.91
N ALA A 256 -24.43 19.34 -16.25
CA ALA A 256 -24.53 18.23 -15.31
C ALA A 256 -24.27 16.85 -15.93
N CYS A 257 -24.74 16.63 -17.17
CA CYS A 257 -24.31 15.48 -17.95
C CYS A 257 -24.10 15.78 -19.43
N ASN A 258 -23.01 15.24 -19.97
CA ASN A 258 -22.61 15.40 -21.35
C ASN A 258 -22.38 14.04 -22.00
N THR A 259 -23.01 13.74 -23.13
CA THR A 259 -22.83 12.47 -23.85
C THR A 259 -21.76 12.52 -24.95
N ASN A 260 -21.24 13.71 -25.26
CA ASN A 260 -20.25 13.90 -26.32
C ASN A 260 -18.84 13.60 -25.81
N PHE A 261 -18.25 12.48 -26.26
CA PHE A 261 -16.89 12.08 -25.90
C PHE A 261 -15.79 13.00 -26.48
N SER A 262 -16.14 13.93 -27.37
CA SER A 262 -15.17 14.80 -28.05
C SER A 262 -14.79 16.06 -27.26
N ASN A 263 -15.42 16.31 -26.10
CA ASN A 263 -15.09 17.50 -25.33
C ASN A 263 -13.72 17.35 -24.66
N PRO A 264 -12.85 18.37 -24.74
CA PRO A 264 -11.57 18.31 -24.08
C PRO A 264 -11.72 18.27 -22.54
N PRO A 265 -10.72 17.74 -21.82
CA PRO A 265 -10.64 17.88 -20.38
C PRO A 265 -10.71 19.34 -19.95
N ARG A 266 -11.50 19.61 -18.92
CA ARG A 266 -11.72 20.94 -18.37
C ARG A 266 -10.93 21.11 -17.08
N GLN A 267 -9.99 22.05 -17.09
CA GLN A 267 -9.32 22.50 -15.87
C GLN A 267 -10.30 23.28 -15.00
N VAL A 268 -10.50 22.84 -13.76
CA VAL A 268 -11.50 23.41 -12.86
C VAL A 268 -10.88 24.59 -12.09
N PRO A 269 -11.39 25.82 -12.23
CA PRO A 269 -10.81 26.99 -11.57
C PRO A 269 -11.13 26.99 -10.06
N GLN A 270 -10.25 27.61 -9.27
CA GLN A 270 -10.40 27.68 -7.81
C GLN A 270 -11.73 28.32 -7.37
N SER A 271 -12.25 29.29 -8.14
CA SER A 271 -13.55 29.93 -7.87
C SER A 271 -14.71 28.94 -7.89
N GLU A 272 -14.66 27.92 -8.75
CA GLU A 272 -15.65 26.86 -8.81
C GLU A 272 -15.42 25.83 -7.70
N ILE A 273 -14.18 25.46 -7.42
CA ILE A 273 -13.82 24.58 -6.29
C ILE A 273 -14.40 25.12 -4.97
N ASN A 274 -14.36 26.44 -4.78
CA ASN A 274 -14.89 27.10 -3.59
C ASN A 274 -16.42 26.95 -3.44
N THR A 275 -17.17 26.65 -4.52
CA THR A 275 -18.63 26.43 -4.46
C THR A 275 -19.00 25.13 -3.75
N PHE A 276 -18.06 24.17 -3.67
CA PHE A 276 -18.27 22.91 -2.99
C PHE A 276 -18.08 23.00 -1.45
N ASN A 277 -18.20 24.18 -0.83
CA ASN A 277 -18.21 24.36 0.64
C ASN A 277 -17.09 23.64 1.41
N GLY A 278 -15.86 23.60 0.87
CA GLY A 278 -14.70 22.95 1.49
C GLY A 278 -14.67 21.41 1.38
N ARG A 279 -15.61 20.83 0.61
CA ARG A 279 -15.64 19.40 0.27
C ARG A 279 -14.54 19.01 -0.71
N ILE A 280 -14.03 19.98 -1.48
CA ILE A 280 -12.81 19.86 -2.28
C ILE A 280 -11.78 20.83 -1.68
N GLN A 281 -10.59 20.33 -1.35
CA GLN A 281 -9.48 21.13 -0.84
C GLN A 281 -8.24 20.93 -1.71
N THR A 282 -7.63 22.03 -2.12
CA THR A 282 -6.42 22.08 -2.97
C THR A 282 -5.28 22.78 -2.25
N GLY A 283 -4.04 22.60 -2.74
CA GLY A 283 -2.86 23.30 -2.19
C GLY A 283 -2.42 22.79 -0.82
N LEU A 284 -2.77 21.54 -0.50
CA LEU A 284 -2.36 20.87 0.73
C LEU A 284 -0.88 20.47 0.67
N LYS A 285 -0.28 20.13 1.82
CA LYS A 285 1.08 19.59 1.85
C LYS A 285 1.08 18.12 1.47
N THR A 286 2.12 17.70 0.75
CA THR A 286 2.39 16.29 0.43
C THR A 286 2.42 15.44 1.70
N ILE A 287 1.68 14.34 1.67
CA ILE A 287 1.75 13.30 2.68
C ILE A 287 2.90 12.36 2.29
N ASN A 288 4.00 12.39 3.05
CA ASN A 288 5.16 11.52 2.85
C ASN A 288 4.86 10.11 3.35
N LEU A 289 5.23 9.11 2.55
CA LEU A 289 4.89 7.71 2.80
C LEU A 289 6.05 6.79 2.47
N PRO A 290 6.07 5.56 3.04
CA PRO A 290 6.97 4.53 2.57
C PRO A 290 6.70 4.25 1.09
N SER A 291 7.77 4.16 0.31
CA SER A 291 7.69 3.69 -1.08
C SER A 291 7.28 2.23 -1.12
N GLU A 292 6.73 1.77 -2.25
CA GLU A 292 6.44 0.36 -2.50
C GLU A 292 7.61 -0.57 -2.09
N ALA A 293 8.83 -0.21 -2.48
CA ALA A 293 10.03 -0.95 -2.10
C ALA A 293 10.25 -1.04 -0.57
N GLY A 294 10.02 0.07 0.15
CA GLY A 294 10.12 0.11 1.62
C GLY A 294 9.05 -0.72 2.34
N VAL A 295 7.98 -1.10 1.64
CA VAL A 295 6.88 -1.91 2.18
C VAL A 295 7.15 -3.40 1.99
N VAL A 296 7.45 -3.86 0.77
CA VAL A 296 7.38 -5.29 0.40
C VAL A 296 8.70 -5.96 -0.01
N CYS A 297 9.82 -5.27 -0.26
CA CYS A 297 11.04 -5.92 -0.78
C CYS A 297 11.57 -7.09 0.08
N THR A 298 12.20 -8.07 -0.55
CA THR A 298 12.70 -9.32 0.05
C THR A 298 14.22 -9.48 -0.15
N PRO A 299 14.92 -10.35 0.61
CA PRO A 299 16.38 -10.46 0.55
C PRO A 299 16.96 -10.80 -0.83
N TRP A 300 16.21 -11.54 -1.66
CA TRP A 300 16.66 -11.90 -3.01
C TRP A 300 16.37 -10.82 -4.05
N THR A 301 15.48 -9.87 -3.78
CA THR A 301 15.25 -8.74 -4.68
C THR A 301 16.21 -7.59 -4.41
N THR A 302 16.70 -7.43 -3.18
CA THR A 302 17.58 -6.31 -2.79
C THR A 302 19.02 -6.40 -3.31
N SER A 303 19.44 -7.58 -3.76
CA SER A 303 20.75 -7.86 -4.33
C SER A 303 20.80 -7.74 -5.86
N THR A 304 19.65 -7.55 -6.51
CA THR A 304 19.59 -7.42 -7.98
C THR A 304 19.87 -5.98 -8.40
N ALA A 305 20.96 -5.75 -9.12
CA ALA A 305 21.33 -4.41 -9.59
C ALA A 305 20.28 -3.87 -10.58
N GLY A 306 19.90 -2.60 -10.40
CA GLY A 306 19.03 -1.87 -11.34
C GLY A 306 17.52 -1.99 -11.09
N ASN A 307 17.08 -2.72 -10.05
CA ASN A 307 15.67 -2.73 -9.64
C ASN A 307 15.38 -1.74 -8.51
N ALA A 308 14.11 -1.46 -8.26
CA ALA A 308 13.66 -0.52 -7.22
C ALA A 308 13.89 -1.04 -5.78
N CYS A 309 14.18 -2.33 -5.59
CA CYS A 309 14.58 -2.91 -4.30
C CYS A 309 16.10 -2.82 -4.04
N SER A 310 16.90 -2.36 -5.00
CA SER A 310 18.36 -2.36 -4.90
C SER A 310 18.84 -1.41 -3.79
N GLY A 311 19.71 -1.90 -2.91
CA GLY A 311 20.17 -1.15 -1.73
C GLY A 311 20.30 -1.96 -0.44
N GLY A 312 20.04 -3.27 -0.49
CA GLY A 312 20.27 -4.18 0.63
C GLY A 312 19.24 -4.10 1.77
N GLN A 313 18.19 -3.28 1.65
CA GLN A 313 17.16 -3.15 2.68
C GLN A 313 15.86 -3.83 2.25
N THR A 314 15.43 -4.82 3.03
CA THR A 314 14.12 -5.46 2.86
C THR A 314 13.00 -4.57 3.36
N GLY A 315 11.79 -4.76 2.84
CA GLY A 315 10.60 -4.01 3.23
C GLY A 315 10.14 -4.29 4.68
N THR A 316 9.38 -3.35 5.22
CA THR A 316 8.91 -3.38 6.62
C THR A 316 8.08 -4.63 6.92
N TYR A 317 7.19 -5.03 6.01
CA TYR A 317 6.33 -6.21 6.21
C TYR A 317 7.16 -7.50 6.20
N TRP A 318 8.18 -7.60 5.34
CA TRP A 318 9.11 -8.72 5.36
C TRP A 318 9.86 -8.81 6.69
N GLN A 319 10.43 -7.70 7.17
CA GLN A 319 11.23 -7.68 8.40
C GLN A 319 10.40 -8.08 9.63
N ARG A 320 9.13 -7.67 9.66
CA ARG A 320 8.27 -7.83 10.84
C ARG A 320 7.29 -8.98 10.76
N ALA A 321 7.27 -9.76 9.69
CA ALA A 321 6.40 -10.93 9.59
C ALA A 321 6.64 -11.99 10.69
N ASP A 322 5.55 -12.51 11.28
CA ASP A 322 5.55 -13.65 12.20
C ASP A 322 5.84 -14.97 11.47
N VAL A 323 5.40 -15.05 10.21
CA VAL A 323 5.60 -16.19 9.32
C VAL A 323 5.83 -15.73 7.88
N ARG A 324 6.77 -16.38 7.20
CA ARG A 324 7.13 -16.11 5.79
C ARG A 324 7.03 -17.40 5.00
N ILE A 325 5.94 -17.61 4.27
CA ILE A 325 5.71 -18.84 3.47
C ILE A 325 6.10 -18.55 2.02
N VAL A 326 7.05 -19.32 1.50
CA VAL A 326 7.66 -19.04 0.20
C VAL A 326 7.69 -20.28 -0.67
N LEU A 327 7.16 -20.18 -1.89
CA LEU A 327 7.41 -21.16 -2.95
C LEU A 327 8.80 -20.91 -3.54
N ASP A 328 9.73 -21.87 -3.39
CA ASP A 328 11.13 -21.71 -3.79
C ASP A 328 11.43 -22.42 -5.11
N LEU A 329 11.32 -21.68 -6.22
CA LEU A 329 11.64 -22.12 -7.58
C LEU A 329 13.16 -22.18 -7.83
N THR A 330 13.98 -21.67 -6.91
CA THR A 330 15.46 -21.72 -7.02
C THR A 330 16.04 -22.99 -6.40
N ALA A 331 15.27 -23.69 -5.57
CA ALA A 331 15.66 -24.95 -4.97
C ALA A 331 15.45 -26.13 -5.92
N ALA A 332 16.25 -27.18 -5.72
CA ALA A 332 15.99 -28.47 -6.36
C ALA A 332 14.61 -28.99 -5.94
N MET A 333 13.87 -29.55 -6.91
CA MET A 333 12.58 -30.17 -6.63
C MET A 333 12.77 -31.41 -5.74
N THR A 334 11.92 -31.56 -4.73
CA THR A 334 11.98 -32.64 -3.74
C THR A 334 10.61 -33.26 -3.52
N GLN A 335 10.55 -34.54 -3.16
CA GLN A 335 9.29 -35.16 -2.74
C GLN A 335 8.85 -34.56 -1.40
N LEU A 336 7.56 -34.26 -1.25
CA LEU A 336 7.00 -33.72 0.00
C LEU A 336 7.17 -34.68 1.19
N LYS A 337 7.17 -35.99 0.92
CA LYS A 337 7.43 -37.03 1.91
C LYS A 337 8.51 -37.97 1.36
N SER A 338 9.62 -38.08 2.07
CA SER A 338 10.73 -38.93 1.68
C SER A 338 10.29 -40.40 1.53
N GLY A 339 10.77 -41.08 0.49
CA GLY A 339 10.43 -42.46 0.19
C GLY A 339 8.95 -42.70 -0.16
N SER A 340 8.19 -41.63 -0.45
CA SER A 340 6.79 -41.71 -0.83
C SER A 340 6.58 -41.60 -2.34
N VAL A 341 5.32 -41.72 -2.72
CA VAL A 341 4.78 -41.99 -4.06
C VAL A 341 4.72 -40.77 -5.00
N GLY A 342 4.82 -39.55 -4.47
CA GLY A 342 4.59 -38.31 -5.23
C GLY A 342 5.78 -37.86 -6.08
N PRO A 343 5.54 -37.01 -7.10
CA PRO A 343 6.61 -36.42 -7.90
C PRO A 343 7.50 -35.48 -7.06
N PRO A 344 8.75 -35.24 -7.47
CA PRO A 344 9.56 -34.18 -6.89
C PRO A 344 8.97 -32.82 -7.30
N LEU A 345 8.66 -31.95 -6.34
CA LEU A 345 8.02 -30.64 -6.56
C LEU A 345 8.89 -29.50 -6.03
N TYR A 346 8.63 -28.27 -6.49
CA TYR A 346 9.28 -27.09 -5.91
C TYR A 346 8.86 -26.95 -4.44
N PRO A 347 9.81 -26.87 -3.50
CA PRO A 347 9.47 -26.86 -2.08
C PRO A 347 8.81 -25.55 -1.67
N VAL A 348 7.77 -25.65 -0.83
CA VAL A 348 7.26 -24.53 -0.05
C VAL A 348 7.97 -24.51 1.31
N ARG A 349 8.51 -23.36 1.70
CA ARG A 349 9.40 -23.21 2.86
C ARG A 349 8.94 -22.09 3.77
N VAL A 350 9.29 -22.20 5.05
CA VAL A 350 9.20 -21.07 5.99
C VAL A 350 10.58 -20.42 6.10
N LEU A 351 10.66 -19.10 5.93
CA LEU A 351 11.92 -18.35 5.96
C LEU A 351 12.05 -17.44 7.19
N ASN A 352 13.29 -17.22 7.61
CA ASN A 352 13.68 -16.21 8.58
C ASN A 352 13.75 -14.82 7.92
N ALA A 353 13.85 -13.77 8.74
CA ALA A 353 13.96 -12.39 8.25
C ALA A 353 15.22 -12.12 7.40
N ASP A 354 16.30 -12.90 7.59
CA ASP A 354 17.51 -12.83 6.76
C ASP A 354 17.41 -13.58 5.43
N GLY A 355 16.28 -14.27 5.18
CA GLY A 355 16.06 -15.10 3.99
C GLY A 355 16.56 -16.54 4.07
N SER A 356 17.17 -16.94 5.19
CA SER A 356 17.52 -18.34 5.46
C SER A 356 16.27 -19.18 5.74
N VAL A 357 16.35 -20.51 5.56
CA VAL A 357 15.23 -21.42 5.83
C VAL A 357 15.09 -21.67 7.33
N ASP A 358 13.91 -21.45 7.89
CA ASP A 358 13.53 -21.97 9.19
C ASP A 358 13.18 -23.45 9.04
N SER A 359 14.15 -24.33 9.29
CA SER A 359 13.99 -25.77 9.11
C SER A 359 12.89 -26.36 9.99
N THR A 360 12.71 -25.81 11.19
CA THR A 360 11.73 -26.30 12.17
C THR A 360 10.32 -25.98 11.70
N LYS A 361 10.01 -24.71 11.43
CA LYS A 361 8.69 -24.33 10.90
C LYS A 361 8.42 -24.92 9.52
N THR A 362 9.45 -25.07 8.68
CA THR A 362 9.31 -25.77 7.39
C THR A 362 8.88 -27.22 7.58
N SER A 363 9.40 -27.94 8.59
CA SER A 363 8.96 -29.31 8.89
C SER A 363 7.50 -29.38 9.35
N TRP A 364 7.02 -28.38 10.09
CA TRP A 364 5.62 -28.28 10.50
C TRP A 364 4.71 -27.96 9.32
N LEU A 365 5.12 -27.04 8.43
CA LEU A 365 4.41 -26.73 7.20
C LEU A 365 4.30 -27.97 6.28
N VAL A 366 5.39 -28.74 6.15
CA VAL A 366 5.37 -30.01 5.42
C VAL A 366 4.40 -31.01 6.06
N THR A 367 4.34 -31.07 7.39
CA THR A 367 3.36 -31.92 8.09
C THR A 367 1.93 -31.51 7.75
N LEU A 368 1.60 -30.22 7.81
CA LEU A 368 0.31 -29.68 7.38
C LEU A 368 -0.05 -30.14 5.97
N MET A 369 0.85 -29.93 5.01
CA MET A 369 0.63 -30.28 3.61
C MET A 369 0.38 -31.78 3.42
N GLN A 370 1.06 -32.63 4.18
CA GLN A 370 0.88 -34.08 4.13
C GLN A 370 -0.46 -34.54 4.72
N THR A 371 -0.93 -33.91 5.80
CA THR A 371 -2.15 -34.34 6.52
C THR A 371 -3.43 -33.70 5.98
N ASN A 372 -3.33 -32.50 5.41
CA ASN A 372 -4.46 -31.72 4.93
C ASN A 372 -4.24 -31.28 3.47
N PRO A 373 -4.49 -32.17 2.50
CA PRO A 373 -4.38 -31.86 1.08
C PRO A 373 -5.24 -30.66 0.69
N GLY A 374 -4.68 -29.73 -0.10
CA GLY A 374 -5.40 -28.57 -0.62
C GLY A 374 -5.18 -27.26 0.15
N ILE A 375 -4.73 -27.31 1.41
CA ILE A 375 -4.53 -26.08 2.23
C ILE A 375 -3.41 -25.20 1.67
N ILE A 376 -2.28 -25.82 1.32
CA ILE A 376 -1.17 -25.15 0.64
C ILE A 376 -0.96 -25.87 -0.69
N THR A 377 -1.14 -25.14 -1.78
CA THR A 377 -0.91 -25.65 -3.13
C THR A 377 -0.14 -24.63 -3.94
N TYR A 378 0.30 -25.00 -5.14
CA TYR A 378 0.72 -23.99 -6.11
C TYR A 378 0.21 -24.26 -7.51
N THR A 379 -0.06 -23.19 -8.24
CA THR A 379 -0.38 -23.26 -9.66
C THR A 379 0.92 -23.33 -10.44
N ASP A 380 1.13 -24.43 -11.16
CA ASP A 380 2.31 -24.67 -11.97
C ASP A 380 2.11 -24.10 -13.38
N VAL A 381 3.20 -23.84 -14.09
CA VAL A 381 3.16 -23.44 -15.50
C VAL A 381 3.65 -24.58 -16.38
N PRO A 382 3.09 -24.77 -17.58
CA PRO A 382 3.57 -25.77 -18.52
C PRO A 382 5.03 -25.53 -18.95
N LYS A 383 5.71 -26.60 -19.40
CA LYS A 383 7.01 -26.51 -20.05
C LYS A 383 6.91 -25.62 -21.28
N THR A 384 7.88 -24.74 -21.45
CA THR A 384 8.11 -24.08 -22.72
C THR A 384 8.83 -25.07 -23.63
N SER A 385 8.08 -25.81 -24.47
CA SER A 385 8.66 -26.19 -25.76
C SER A 385 8.89 -24.89 -26.55
N ASN A 386 9.68 -24.90 -27.60
CA ASN A 386 10.18 -23.71 -28.30
C ASN A 386 9.09 -22.79 -28.90
N THR A 387 7.81 -23.08 -28.64
CA THR A 387 6.60 -22.32 -28.94
C THR A 387 6.21 -21.43 -27.75
N LYS A 388 5.99 -20.15 -28.06
CA LYS A 388 5.47 -19.15 -27.13
C LYS A 388 4.12 -19.65 -26.60
N TRP A 389 3.89 -19.65 -25.29
CA TRP A 389 2.55 -19.89 -24.71
C TRP A 389 1.68 -18.68 -25.00
N ASN A 390 1.24 -18.59 -26.25
CA ASN A 390 0.39 -17.51 -26.71
C ASN A 390 -1.06 -18.00 -26.74
N CYS A 391 -1.79 -17.70 -25.66
CA CYS A 391 -3.24 -17.84 -25.62
C CYS A 391 -3.97 -16.91 -26.60
N TRP A 392 -3.27 -16.26 -27.54
CA TRP A 392 -3.84 -15.40 -28.59
C TRP A 392 -3.75 -16.03 -29.99
N THR A 393 -2.67 -16.75 -30.33
CA THR A 393 -2.38 -17.20 -31.73
C THR A 393 -2.40 -18.71 -31.95
N ASN A 394 -2.65 -19.52 -30.92
CA ASN A 394 -2.72 -20.99 -31.07
C ASN A 394 -4.01 -21.49 -31.75
N GLY A 395 -4.98 -20.62 -31.99
CA GLY A 395 -5.93 -20.79 -33.09
C GLY A 395 -5.41 -20.02 -34.29
N GLY A 396 -5.40 -20.63 -35.49
CA GLY A 396 -5.18 -19.88 -36.73
C GLY A 396 -6.14 -18.69 -36.86
N SER A 397 -6.12 -17.99 -37.99
CA SER A 397 -6.94 -16.80 -38.28
C SER A 397 -8.48 -16.93 -38.08
N SER A 398 -8.96 -18.04 -37.54
CA SER A 398 -10.28 -18.25 -36.96
C SER A 398 -10.22 -18.39 -35.43
N LEU A 399 -10.32 -17.27 -34.71
CA LEU A 399 -10.97 -17.03 -33.39
C LEU A 399 -11.18 -18.19 -32.36
N SER A 400 -10.26 -19.16 -32.23
CA SER A 400 -10.30 -20.09 -31.09
C SER A 400 -8.91 -20.22 -30.46
N PRO A 401 -8.51 -19.28 -29.60
CA PRO A 401 -7.35 -19.43 -28.75
C PRO A 401 -7.72 -20.39 -27.61
N ASN A 402 -7.48 -21.70 -27.76
CA ASN A 402 -7.79 -22.67 -26.72
C ASN A 402 -6.54 -23.06 -25.94
N CYS A 403 -6.14 -22.21 -24.99
CA CYS A 403 -5.09 -22.58 -24.04
C CYS A 403 -5.47 -23.79 -23.15
N GLU A 404 -6.75 -24.19 -23.11
CA GLU A 404 -7.20 -25.44 -22.50
C GLU A 404 -7.02 -26.70 -23.38
N GLY A 405 -7.07 -26.57 -24.72
CA GLY A 405 -6.82 -27.63 -25.70
C GLY A 405 -7.46 -29.01 -25.45
N THR A 406 -8.79 -29.14 -25.47
CA THR A 406 -9.49 -30.46 -25.40
C THR A 406 -9.95 -31.01 -26.76
N SER A 407 -9.76 -30.27 -27.86
CA SER A 407 -10.05 -30.80 -29.20
C SER A 407 -9.02 -31.85 -29.59
N SER A 408 -9.52 -33.04 -29.98
CA SER A 408 -8.77 -34.25 -30.32
C SER A 408 -7.53 -33.97 -31.18
N GLY A 409 -6.35 -33.92 -30.56
CA GLY A 409 -5.06 -33.69 -31.23
C GLY A 409 -4.23 -32.49 -30.74
N SER A 410 -4.79 -31.59 -29.92
CA SER A 410 -4.00 -30.49 -29.34
C SER A 410 -3.05 -31.00 -28.26
N THR A 411 -1.75 -30.85 -28.48
CA THR A 411 -0.67 -31.26 -27.55
C THR A 411 -0.18 -30.12 -26.66
N VAL A 412 -0.87 -28.97 -26.62
CA VAL A 412 -0.32 -27.69 -26.13
C VAL A 412 -1.23 -26.99 -25.10
N GLY A 413 -2.14 -27.72 -24.41
CA GLY A 413 -3.08 -27.14 -23.44
C GLY A 413 -2.68 -27.25 -21.96
N TYR A 414 -3.18 -26.35 -21.11
CA TYR A 414 -3.02 -26.39 -19.65
C TYR A 414 -3.72 -27.59 -18.99
N ALA A 415 -4.76 -28.15 -19.63
CA ALA A 415 -5.47 -29.34 -19.16
C ALA A 415 -4.68 -30.64 -19.36
N THR A 416 -3.61 -30.63 -20.17
CA THR A 416 -2.84 -31.83 -20.50
C THR A 416 -1.68 -32.03 -19.51
N GLY A 417 -1.76 -33.06 -18.66
CA GLY A 417 -0.74 -33.33 -17.62
C GLY A 417 0.69 -33.53 -18.13
N SER A 418 0.88 -34.01 -19.37
CA SER A 418 2.21 -34.18 -19.99
C SER A 418 2.92 -32.87 -20.33
N ASN A 419 2.19 -31.75 -20.33
CA ASN A 419 2.75 -30.45 -20.68
C ASN A 419 3.52 -29.81 -19.52
N TYR A 420 3.52 -30.39 -18.32
CA TYR A 420 4.19 -29.85 -17.14
C TYR A 420 5.51 -30.56 -16.88
N SER A 421 6.50 -29.81 -16.36
CA SER A 421 7.87 -30.28 -16.10
C SER A 421 7.89 -31.64 -15.43
N GLN A 422 7.04 -31.79 -14.40
CA GLN A 422 6.65 -33.03 -13.76
C GLN A 422 5.23 -33.41 -14.18
N ALA A 423 5.07 -34.65 -14.64
CA ALA A 423 3.76 -35.21 -14.94
C ALA A 423 2.88 -35.22 -13.67
N PHE A 424 1.58 -35.01 -13.85
CA PHE A 424 0.62 -35.14 -12.77
C PHE A 424 0.43 -36.63 -12.37
N PRO A 425 -0.11 -36.93 -11.17
CA PRO A 425 -0.25 -38.29 -10.67
C PRO A 425 -0.99 -39.22 -11.63
N VAL A 426 -0.41 -40.39 -11.89
CA VAL A 426 -1.00 -41.46 -12.71
C VAL A 426 -1.06 -42.73 -11.88
N SER A 427 -2.24 -43.35 -11.82
CA SER A 427 -2.49 -44.64 -11.17
C SER A 427 -1.49 -45.69 -11.64
N GLY A 428 -0.92 -46.43 -10.69
CA GLY A 428 0.12 -47.44 -10.95
C GLY A 428 1.54 -46.88 -11.11
N THR A 429 1.74 -45.56 -11.17
CA THR A 429 3.08 -44.94 -11.21
C THR A 429 3.49 -44.49 -9.80
N GLY A 430 4.68 -44.90 -9.37
CA GLY A 430 5.23 -44.52 -8.07
C GLY A 430 4.44 -45.03 -6.85
N GLY A 431 3.36 -45.80 -7.02
CA GLY A 431 2.43 -46.23 -5.98
C GLY A 431 1.11 -45.43 -5.91
N CYS A 432 0.83 -44.54 -6.86
CA CYS A 432 -0.41 -43.78 -6.91
C CYS A 432 -1.61 -44.70 -7.16
N THR A 433 -2.72 -44.49 -6.45
CA THR A 433 -3.94 -45.32 -6.60
C THR A 433 -4.96 -44.72 -7.56
N ALA A 434 -4.94 -43.40 -7.77
CA ALA A 434 -5.83 -42.69 -8.68
C ALA A 434 -5.07 -41.75 -9.63
N ASN A 435 -5.59 -41.59 -10.85
CA ASN A 435 -5.14 -40.56 -11.78
C ASN A 435 -5.60 -39.19 -11.28
N ARG A 436 -4.81 -38.16 -11.57
CA ARG A 436 -5.21 -36.76 -11.38
C ARG A 436 -4.73 -35.96 -12.58
N ASN A 437 -5.65 -35.28 -13.26
CA ASN A 437 -5.32 -34.29 -14.27
C ASN A 437 -4.98 -32.95 -13.60
N PRO A 438 -4.34 -32.02 -14.33
CA PRO A 438 -4.06 -30.67 -13.83
C PRO A 438 -5.30 -29.90 -13.38
N ARG A 439 -6.49 -30.36 -13.81
CA ARG A 439 -7.78 -29.73 -13.61
C ARG A 439 -8.66 -30.41 -12.54
N ASP A 440 -8.16 -31.46 -11.91
CA ASP A 440 -8.96 -32.27 -10.98
C ASP A 440 -8.80 -31.78 -9.54
N VAL A 441 -9.91 -31.74 -8.79
CA VAL A 441 -9.92 -31.42 -7.35
C VAL A 441 -8.98 -32.37 -6.60
N ILE A 442 -8.20 -31.83 -5.66
CA ILE A 442 -7.38 -32.63 -4.76
C ILE A 442 -8.27 -33.27 -3.70
N THR A 443 -8.18 -34.58 -3.59
CA THR A 443 -8.88 -35.42 -2.61
C THR A 443 -7.86 -36.32 -1.91
N SER A 444 -8.23 -36.92 -0.79
CA SER A 444 -7.39 -37.91 -0.12
C SER A 444 -6.99 -39.08 -1.03
N ALA A 445 -7.83 -39.45 -2.00
CA ALA A 445 -7.59 -40.57 -2.91
C ALA A 445 -6.60 -40.24 -4.06
N ASN A 446 -6.59 -39.00 -4.55
CA ASN A 446 -5.78 -38.60 -5.72
C ASN A 446 -4.63 -37.63 -5.40
N TYR A 447 -4.48 -37.19 -4.14
CA TYR A 447 -3.45 -36.25 -3.73
C TYR A 447 -2.05 -36.73 -4.08
N CYS A 448 -1.71 -37.97 -3.71
CA CYS A 448 -0.41 -38.59 -3.99
C CYS A 448 0.79 -37.70 -3.61
N TYR A 449 0.66 -36.84 -2.59
CA TYR A 449 1.64 -35.81 -2.22
C TYR A 449 2.01 -34.83 -3.34
N ASP A 450 1.17 -34.72 -4.38
CA ASP A 450 1.24 -33.68 -5.41
C ASP A 450 0.21 -32.59 -5.08
N TYR A 451 0.73 -31.44 -4.63
CA TYR A 451 -0.04 -30.26 -4.23
C TYR A 451 -0.06 -29.19 -5.32
N ARG A 452 0.11 -29.56 -6.59
CA ARG A 452 0.00 -28.63 -7.71
C ARG A 452 -1.40 -28.60 -8.29
N TYR A 453 -1.80 -27.45 -8.80
CA TYR A 453 -2.80 -27.31 -9.84
C TYR A 453 -2.12 -26.93 -11.16
N GLY A 454 -2.78 -27.22 -12.29
CA GLY A 454 -2.31 -26.74 -13.58
C GLY A 454 -2.68 -25.28 -13.80
N GLY A 455 -1.78 -24.49 -14.36
CA GLY A 455 -2.07 -23.38 -15.28
C GLY A 455 -3.15 -22.37 -14.89
N PHE A 456 -2.72 -21.16 -14.53
CA PHE A 456 -3.53 -19.95 -14.49
C PHE A 456 -2.97 -18.94 -15.48
N PHE A 457 -3.82 -18.35 -16.32
CA PHE A 457 -3.43 -17.27 -17.22
C PHE A 457 -3.99 -15.95 -16.72
N SER A 458 -3.12 -14.98 -16.44
CA SER A 458 -3.58 -13.61 -16.23
C SER A 458 -3.85 -12.98 -17.58
N TRP A 459 -5.12 -12.75 -17.90
CA TRP A 459 -5.49 -12.01 -19.12
C TRP A 459 -4.99 -10.59 -19.08
N ARG A 460 -4.99 -9.95 -17.90
CA ARG A 460 -4.48 -8.59 -17.74
C ARG A 460 -3.00 -8.47 -18.08
N GLU A 461 -2.18 -9.40 -17.60
CA GLU A 461 -0.74 -9.36 -17.84
C GLU A 461 -0.30 -10.17 -19.08
N GLY A 462 -1.22 -10.90 -19.71
CA GLY A 462 -0.99 -11.71 -20.90
C GLY A 462 -0.02 -12.88 -20.71
N LYS A 463 0.07 -13.47 -19.50
CA LYS A 463 1.05 -14.53 -19.18
C LYS A 463 0.54 -15.60 -18.20
N PRO A 464 1.05 -16.85 -18.30
CA PRO A 464 0.86 -17.87 -17.26
C PRO A 464 1.50 -17.45 -15.95
N LEU A 465 0.89 -17.75 -14.81
CA LEU A 465 1.45 -17.43 -13.49
C LEU A 465 1.84 -18.68 -12.69
N TYR A 466 2.99 -18.58 -11.99
CA TYR A 466 3.29 -19.41 -10.82
C TYR A 466 2.64 -18.79 -9.60
N ILE A 467 1.69 -19.50 -8.97
CA ILE A 467 0.91 -18.94 -7.86
C ILE A 467 1.06 -19.81 -6.62
N LEU A 468 1.53 -19.25 -5.50
CA LEU A 468 1.40 -19.91 -4.19
C LEU A 468 -0.04 -19.70 -3.68
N ASN A 469 -0.80 -20.78 -3.52
CA ASN A 469 -2.19 -20.73 -3.08
C ASN A 469 -2.31 -21.15 -1.61
N ILE A 470 -3.03 -20.36 -0.82
CA ILE A 470 -3.24 -20.56 0.61
C ILE A 470 -4.76 -20.56 0.90
N ASP A 471 -5.26 -21.68 1.43
CA ASP A 471 -6.51 -21.74 2.16
C ASP A 471 -6.27 -21.14 3.54
N TRP A 472 -6.76 -19.93 3.76
CA TRP A 472 -6.43 -19.19 4.98
C TRP A 472 -7.08 -19.81 6.22
N ILE A 473 -8.37 -20.08 6.15
CA ILE A 473 -9.15 -20.69 7.23
C ILE A 473 -8.55 -22.06 7.61
N GLY A 474 -8.24 -22.90 6.62
CA GLY A 474 -7.63 -24.20 6.85
C GLY A 474 -6.25 -24.10 7.49
N LEU A 475 -5.42 -23.14 7.05
CA LEU A 475 -4.10 -22.91 7.63
C LEU A 475 -4.20 -22.46 9.10
N GLU A 476 -5.09 -21.52 9.41
CA GLU A 476 -5.24 -20.99 10.77
C GLU A 476 -5.79 -22.03 11.74
N GLU A 477 -6.82 -22.77 11.37
CA GLU A 477 -7.41 -23.83 12.21
C GLU A 477 -6.40 -24.96 12.49
N TRP A 478 -5.62 -25.35 11.48
CA TRP A 478 -4.55 -26.31 11.69
C TRP A 478 -3.48 -25.77 12.63
N ASN A 479 -3.07 -24.51 12.45
CA ASN A 479 -2.09 -23.86 13.31
C ASN A 479 -2.57 -23.82 14.79
N LEU A 480 -3.86 -23.66 15.03
CA LEU A 480 -4.44 -23.65 16.39
C LEU A 480 -4.57 -25.04 17.02
N SER A 481 -4.84 -26.06 16.21
CA SER A 481 -5.07 -27.43 16.68
C SER A 481 -3.78 -28.25 16.82
N TYR A 482 -2.71 -27.86 16.13
CA TYR A 482 -1.43 -28.57 16.16
C TYR A 482 -0.62 -28.21 17.42
N ALA A 483 0.08 -29.22 17.98
CA ALA A 483 0.86 -29.05 19.20
C ALA A 483 2.03 -28.05 19.05
N ASN A 484 2.49 -27.82 17.82
CA ASN A 484 3.46 -26.79 17.47
C ASN A 484 2.79 -25.75 16.57
N ILE A 485 3.16 -24.47 16.70
CA ILE A 485 2.49 -23.39 15.97
C ILE A 485 3.45 -22.73 14.97
N LEU A 486 3.01 -22.56 13.70
CA LEU A 486 3.72 -21.77 12.69
C LEU A 486 3.77 -20.29 13.09
N PHE A 487 2.69 -19.80 13.71
CA PHE A 487 2.54 -18.44 14.21
C PHE A 487 1.68 -18.40 15.47
N SER A 488 1.90 -17.39 16.32
CA SER A 488 1.11 -17.19 17.53
C SER A 488 -0.23 -16.52 17.22
N PRO A 489 -1.36 -17.06 17.71
CA PRO A 489 -2.67 -16.44 17.52
C PRO A 489 -2.73 -15.01 18.07
N SER A 490 -2.02 -14.75 19.17
CA SER A 490 -1.97 -13.44 19.83
C SER A 490 -1.01 -12.44 19.20
N GLY A 491 -0.32 -12.77 18.10
CA GLY A 491 0.47 -11.86 17.25
C GLY A 491 1.26 -10.78 18.00
N THR A 492 2.55 -11.00 18.24
CA THR A 492 3.43 -10.03 18.94
C THR A 492 4.35 -9.25 17.98
N ALA A 493 4.23 -9.46 16.67
CA ALA A 493 5.04 -8.78 15.69
C ALA A 493 4.81 -7.26 15.69
N GLY A 494 5.89 -6.55 15.98
CA GLY A 494 5.96 -5.09 15.94
C GLY A 494 5.68 -4.47 17.30
N ASN A 495 6.57 -3.58 17.73
CA ASN A 495 6.35 -2.71 18.89
C ASN A 495 5.16 -1.77 18.63
N CYS A 496 3.90 -2.20 18.48
CA CYS A 496 2.77 -1.28 18.37
C CYS A 496 2.40 -0.75 19.77
N PRO A 497 2.05 0.54 19.95
CA PRO A 497 1.62 1.07 21.24
C PRO A 497 0.38 0.38 21.84
N ALA A 498 -0.44 -0.28 21.02
CA ALA A 498 -1.53 -1.14 21.47
C ALA A 498 -1.11 -2.62 21.34
N THR A 499 -0.98 -3.30 22.48
CA THR A 499 -0.80 -4.76 22.54
C THR A 499 -2.19 -5.39 22.69
N PRO A 500 -2.55 -6.46 21.95
CA PRO A 500 -1.75 -7.20 20.96
C PRO A 500 -1.73 -6.57 19.55
N CYS A 501 -0.62 -6.74 18.83
CA CYS A 501 -0.28 -6.02 17.60
C CYS A 501 -0.75 -6.72 16.31
N GLY A 502 -1.42 -7.87 16.45
CA GLY A 502 -1.92 -8.70 15.37
C GLY A 502 -0.86 -9.49 14.62
N LEU A 503 -1.31 -10.29 13.66
CA LEU A 503 -0.50 -11.26 12.94
C LEU A 503 -0.02 -10.67 11.61
N VAL A 504 1.26 -10.81 11.29
CA VAL A 504 1.81 -10.42 9.98
C VAL A 504 2.26 -11.68 9.22
N VAL A 505 1.59 -11.96 8.11
CA VAL A 505 1.86 -13.10 7.23
C VAL A 505 2.49 -12.60 5.94
N PHE A 506 3.73 -13.00 5.67
CA PHE A 506 4.36 -12.72 4.38
C PHE A 506 4.31 -13.96 3.49
N LEU A 507 3.82 -13.80 2.27
CA LEU A 507 3.72 -14.84 1.25
C LEU A 507 4.57 -14.41 0.06
N SER A 508 5.29 -15.33 -0.58
CA SER A 508 6.06 -14.99 -1.79
C SER A 508 6.37 -16.20 -2.66
N VAL A 509 6.86 -15.91 -3.87
CA VAL A 509 7.52 -16.87 -4.74
C VAL A 509 8.95 -16.38 -4.99
N LYS A 510 9.90 -17.18 -4.54
CA LYS A 510 11.32 -16.95 -4.79
C LYS A 510 11.71 -17.72 -6.04
N GLY A 511 12.13 -17.02 -7.08
CA GLY A 511 12.56 -17.63 -8.32
C GLY A 511 13.75 -16.90 -8.96
N PRO A 512 14.30 -17.46 -10.04
CA PRO A 512 15.44 -16.87 -10.75
C PRO A 512 15.21 -15.42 -11.22
N ASN A 513 13.95 -15.03 -11.39
CA ASN A 513 13.55 -13.72 -11.93
C ASN A 513 12.91 -12.81 -10.90
N SER A 514 13.00 -13.12 -9.60
CA SER A 514 12.37 -12.29 -8.55
C SER A 514 12.88 -10.84 -8.56
N GLY A 515 14.06 -10.57 -9.10
CA GLY A 515 14.62 -9.22 -9.17
C GLY A 515 14.02 -8.29 -10.23
N GLY A 516 13.22 -8.78 -11.18
CA GLY A 516 12.64 -7.99 -12.27
C GLY A 516 11.15 -8.27 -12.48
N ALA A 517 10.63 -7.92 -13.66
CA ALA A 517 9.28 -8.28 -14.05
C ALA A 517 9.15 -9.81 -14.20
N ASN A 518 8.15 -10.39 -13.55
CA ASN A 518 8.03 -11.85 -13.46
C ASN A 518 6.58 -12.31 -13.61
N ASN A 519 6.35 -13.62 -13.53
CA ASN A 519 5.02 -14.22 -13.54
C ASN A 519 4.66 -14.89 -12.23
N TYR A 520 5.09 -14.30 -11.12
CA TYR A 520 4.89 -14.84 -9.81
C TYR A 520 3.71 -14.16 -9.13
N ALA A 521 2.96 -14.94 -8.36
CA ALA A 521 1.85 -14.43 -7.59
C ALA A 521 1.63 -15.27 -6.34
N VAL A 522 0.82 -14.72 -5.45
CA VAL A 522 0.28 -15.42 -4.29
C VAL A 522 -1.24 -15.27 -4.32
N ARG A 523 -1.94 -16.27 -3.81
CA ARG A 523 -3.40 -16.27 -3.74
C ARG A 523 -3.86 -16.71 -2.36
N ILE A 524 -4.81 -15.97 -1.82
CA ILE A 524 -5.53 -16.32 -0.60
C ILE A 524 -6.98 -16.59 -0.97
N PHE A 525 -7.49 -17.73 -0.53
CA PHE A 525 -8.88 -18.14 -0.67
C PHE A 525 -9.39 -18.72 0.64
N ASP A 526 -10.71 -18.96 0.71
CA ASP A 526 -11.43 -19.33 1.94
C ASP A 526 -11.00 -18.44 3.12
N ALA A 527 -11.16 -17.13 2.93
CA ALA A 527 -10.78 -16.09 3.89
C ALA A 527 -11.96 -15.19 4.26
N ALA A 528 -13.18 -15.72 4.16
CA ALA A 528 -14.40 -15.01 4.54
C ALA A 528 -14.40 -14.59 6.01
N ARG A 529 -13.61 -15.25 6.86
CA ARG A 529 -13.17 -14.69 8.15
C ARG A 529 -11.66 -14.54 8.14
N ALA A 530 -11.17 -13.50 8.79
CA ALA A 530 -9.74 -13.29 8.89
C ALA A 530 -9.09 -13.99 10.08
N ARG A 531 -9.79 -14.18 11.22
CA ARG A 531 -9.24 -14.85 12.40
C ARG A 531 -10.27 -15.76 13.07
N TYR A 532 -9.81 -16.85 13.68
CA TYR A 532 -10.68 -17.81 14.36
C TYR A 532 -11.05 -17.37 15.78
N GLY A 533 -10.07 -16.99 16.62
CA GLY A 533 -10.31 -16.71 18.03
C GLY A 533 -11.11 -15.43 18.27
N SER A 534 -12.02 -15.48 19.23
CA SER A 534 -12.85 -14.34 19.64
C SER A 534 -12.03 -13.11 20.05
N THR A 535 -10.90 -13.32 20.73
CA THR A 535 -9.97 -12.27 21.16
C THR A 535 -8.75 -12.14 20.25
N ASP A 536 -8.69 -12.89 19.15
CA ASP A 536 -7.55 -12.81 18.25
C ASP A 536 -7.50 -11.42 17.62
N PRO A 537 -6.31 -10.77 17.62
CA PRO A 537 -6.09 -9.52 16.92
C PRO A 537 -6.12 -9.72 15.41
N GLY A 538 -6.26 -8.61 14.67
CA GLY A 538 -6.27 -8.58 13.21
C GLY A 538 -5.06 -9.20 12.51
N VAL A 539 -5.10 -9.28 11.19
CA VAL A 539 -4.04 -9.85 10.35
C VAL A 539 -3.64 -8.92 9.22
N ALA A 540 -2.35 -8.87 8.91
CA ALA A 540 -1.85 -8.23 7.71
C ALA A 540 -1.17 -9.27 6.82
N PHE A 541 -1.65 -9.39 5.60
CA PHE A 541 -1.03 -10.20 4.56
C PHE A 541 -0.08 -9.34 3.74
N ALA A 542 1.07 -9.88 3.37
CA ALA A 542 2.03 -9.15 2.57
C ALA A 542 2.72 -10.02 1.53
N THR A 543 3.12 -9.43 0.41
CA THR A 543 3.85 -10.10 -0.67
C THR A 543 4.62 -9.11 -1.53
N ASP A 544 5.78 -9.52 -2.03
CA ASP A 544 6.50 -8.80 -3.10
C ASP A 544 6.04 -9.22 -4.50
N GLN A 545 4.99 -10.02 -4.62
CA GLN A 545 4.42 -10.48 -5.90
C GLN A 545 2.98 -9.99 -6.06
N ALA A 546 2.35 -10.28 -7.20
CA ALA A 546 0.91 -10.04 -7.36
C ALA A 546 0.11 -10.81 -6.29
N MET A 547 -0.78 -10.12 -5.56
CA MET A 547 -1.73 -10.76 -4.63
C MET A 547 -3.06 -10.99 -5.33
N TYR A 548 -3.62 -12.19 -5.19
CA TYR A 548 -4.98 -12.53 -5.60
C TYR A 548 -5.82 -12.87 -4.36
N LEU A 549 -6.84 -12.06 -4.06
CA LEU A 549 -7.89 -12.45 -3.11
C LEU A 549 -9.05 -13.09 -3.87
N VAL A 550 -9.60 -14.17 -3.32
CA VAL A 550 -10.66 -14.93 -3.98
C VAL A 550 -11.89 -15.07 -3.10
N GLY A 551 -13.02 -14.64 -3.66
CA GLY A 551 -14.33 -14.68 -3.02
C GLY A 551 -14.46 -13.70 -1.85
N ASP A 552 -15.44 -13.94 -0.98
CA ASP A 552 -15.72 -13.08 0.17
C ASP A 552 -14.53 -13.04 1.13
N PHE A 553 -14.22 -11.86 1.66
CA PHE A 553 -13.02 -11.64 2.46
C PHE A 553 -13.31 -10.80 3.72
N ASP A 554 -12.94 -11.33 4.89
CA ASP A 554 -13.17 -10.74 6.24
C ASP A 554 -14.60 -10.25 6.49
N CYS A 555 -15.55 -10.96 5.92
CA CYS A 555 -16.97 -10.73 6.11
C CYS A 555 -17.71 -12.04 5.84
N PRO A 556 -17.91 -12.89 6.85
CA PRO A 556 -18.66 -14.12 6.69
C PRO A 556 -20.15 -13.77 6.55
N GLN A 557 -20.79 -14.37 5.55
CA GLN A 557 -22.22 -14.18 5.26
C GLN A 557 -22.66 -12.71 5.21
N PRO A 558 -22.10 -11.91 4.31
CA PRO A 558 -22.53 -10.54 4.13
C PRO A 558 -24.01 -10.49 3.76
N ASN A 559 -24.75 -9.68 4.52
CA ASN A 559 -26.14 -9.35 4.27
C ASN A 559 -26.20 -8.04 3.49
N VAL A 560 -26.69 -8.13 2.26
CA VAL A 560 -26.83 -6.99 1.34
C VAL A 560 -28.25 -6.38 1.38
N SER A 561 -29.12 -6.85 2.27
CA SER A 561 -30.45 -6.26 2.47
C SER A 561 -30.33 -4.84 3.04
N GLY A 562 -30.98 -3.88 2.40
CA GLY A 562 -30.98 -2.48 2.85
C GLY A 562 -29.67 -1.73 2.58
N VAL A 563 -28.74 -2.32 1.81
CA VAL A 563 -27.57 -1.59 1.31
C VAL A 563 -28.04 -0.38 0.51
N SER A 564 -27.44 0.77 0.82
CA SER A 564 -27.69 2.03 0.13
C SER A 564 -26.39 2.76 -0.13
N LEU A 565 -26.45 3.90 -0.80
CA LEU A 565 -25.29 4.76 -1.07
C LEU A 565 -24.51 5.12 0.21
N THR A 566 -25.19 5.19 1.35
CA THR A 566 -24.62 5.61 2.64
C THR A 566 -24.49 4.48 3.66
N VAL A 567 -25.07 3.31 3.40
CA VAL A 567 -25.11 2.18 4.34
C VAL A 567 -24.43 0.96 3.71
N PRO A 568 -23.24 0.54 4.20
CA PRO A 568 -22.55 -0.63 3.67
C PRO A 568 -23.24 -1.94 4.08
N PRO A 569 -22.92 -3.07 3.42
CA PRO A 569 -23.39 -4.38 3.83
C PRO A 569 -22.92 -4.76 5.25
N THR A 570 -23.71 -5.56 5.94
CA THR A 570 -23.39 -6.07 7.29
C THR A 570 -22.86 -7.49 7.23
N CYS A 571 -21.86 -7.85 8.03
CA CYS A 571 -21.29 -9.20 8.02
C CYS A 571 -21.94 -10.06 9.10
N GLY A 572 -22.89 -10.94 8.72
CA GLY A 572 -23.48 -11.98 9.58
C GLY A 572 -24.01 -11.59 10.98
N SER A 573 -24.56 -12.57 11.72
CA SER A 573 -24.89 -12.43 13.16
C SER A 573 -23.94 -13.27 14.04
N PRO A 574 -23.24 -12.69 15.04
CA PRO A 574 -22.15 -13.35 15.78
C PRO A 574 -22.47 -14.78 16.23
N THR A 575 -21.51 -15.71 16.10
CA THR A 575 -21.66 -17.07 16.67
C THR A 575 -20.96 -17.15 18.04
N PRO A 576 -21.26 -18.15 18.89
CA PRO A 576 -20.54 -18.36 20.15
C PRO A 576 -19.02 -18.46 20.00
N ASP A 577 -18.55 -19.02 18.87
CA ASP A 577 -17.12 -19.18 18.58
C ASP A 577 -16.50 -17.96 17.88
N THR A 578 -17.30 -17.13 17.21
CA THR A 578 -16.87 -15.90 16.50
C THR A 578 -17.77 -14.71 16.89
N PRO A 579 -17.56 -14.10 18.08
CA PRO A 579 -18.40 -13.03 18.60
C PRO A 579 -18.23 -11.68 17.87
N THR A 580 -17.15 -11.53 17.09
CA THR A 580 -16.92 -10.42 16.15
C THR A 580 -16.42 -11.00 14.83
N PHE A 581 -17.14 -10.76 13.74
CA PHE A 581 -16.77 -11.32 12.44
C PHE A 581 -15.74 -10.53 11.66
N LYS A 582 -15.82 -9.21 11.74
CA LYS A 582 -14.84 -8.32 11.15
C LYS A 582 -13.67 -8.19 12.11
N LYS A 583 -12.48 -8.47 11.62
CA LYS A 583 -11.23 -8.19 12.33
C LYS A 583 -10.43 -7.18 11.52
N PRO A 584 -9.50 -6.43 12.11
CA PRO A 584 -8.66 -5.55 11.32
C PRO A 584 -7.85 -6.35 10.29
N VAL A 585 -8.08 -6.13 8.99
CA VAL A 585 -7.29 -6.78 7.93
C VAL A 585 -6.66 -5.80 6.97
N SER A 586 -5.41 -6.06 6.61
CA SER A 586 -4.76 -5.39 5.50
C SER A 586 -4.01 -6.33 4.56
N VAL A 587 -3.78 -5.87 3.34
CA VAL A 587 -2.89 -6.48 2.36
C VAL A 587 -1.88 -5.45 1.91
N ALA A 588 -0.59 -5.79 1.95
CA ALA A 588 0.50 -5.04 1.33
C ALA A 588 1.09 -5.86 0.18
N ALA A 589 0.90 -5.43 -1.06
CA ALA A 589 1.29 -6.24 -2.22
C ALA A 589 1.89 -5.40 -3.34
N ASP A 590 2.78 -6.00 -4.13
CA ASP A 590 3.29 -5.39 -5.37
C ASP A 590 2.14 -4.88 -6.25
N THR A 591 1.12 -5.74 -6.44
CA THR A 591 -0.14 -5.38 -7.09
C THR A 591 -1.30 -6.15 -6.48
N PHE A 592 -2.49 -5.55 -6.53
CA PHE A 592 -3.71 -6.15 -6.00
C PHE A 592 -4.64 -6.64 -7.12
N ASN A 593 -4.95 -7.93 -7.07
CA ASN A 593 -5.86 -8.61 -7.98
C ASN A 593 -6.98 -9.25 -7.17
N PHE A 594 -8.15 -9.32 -7.78
CA PHE A 594 -9.32 -9.91 -7.17
C PHE A 594 -10.02 -10.86 -8.15
N LEU A 595 -10.51 -11.97 -7.60
CA LEU A 595 -11.35 -12.94 -8.29
C LEU A 595 -12.62 -13.14 -7.45
N SER A 596 -13.78 -12.99 -8.07
CA SER A 596 -15.06 -13.22 -7.42
C SER A 596 -15.17 -14.65 -6.89
N CYS A 597 -16.20 -14.88 -6.09
CA CYS A 597 -16.45 -16.22 -5.56
C CYS A 597 -16.69 -17.26 -6.69
N ALA A 598 -16.95 -16.82 -7.93
CA ALA A 598 -17.04 -17.68 -9.11
C ALA A 598 -15.78 -18.55 -9.32
N TRP A 599 -14.65 -18.17 -8.72
CA TRP A 599 -13.38 -18.89 -8.76
C TRP A 599 -13.19 -19.86 -7.61
N ILE A 600 -14.25 -20.23 -6.91
CA ILE A 600 -14.20 -21.24 -5.86
C ILE A 600 -15.17 -22.36 -6.20
N GLN A 601 -14.66 -23.59 -6.26
CA GLN A 601 -15.50 -24.79 -6.42
C GLN A 601 -15.63 -25.52 -5.09
N THR A 602 -16.86 -25.96 -4.81
CA THR A 602 -17.19 -26.84 -3.68
C THR A 602 -17.54 -28.25 -4.17
N ALA A 603 -17.44 -29.23 -3.28
CA ALA A 603 -17.93 -30.58 -3.52
C ALA A 603 -19.47 -30.69 -3.60
N SER A 604 -20.22 -29.62 -3.25
CA SER A 604 -21.69 -29.60 -3.22
C SER A 604 -22.23 -28.44 -4.07
N PRO A 605 -22.81 -28.68 -5.25
CA PRO A 605 -23.35 -27.65 -6.15
C PRO A 605 -24.45 -26.76 -5.54
N ALA A 606 -25.05 -27.19 -4.43
CA ALA A 606 -26.17 -26.51 -3.77
C ALA A 606 -25.75 -25.34 -2.86
N LYS A 607 -24.45 -25.15 -2.60
CA LYS A 607 -23.90 -24.06 -1.77
C LYS A 607 -22.95 -23.20 -2.61
N THR A 608 -23.50 -22.61 -3.66
CA THR A 608 -22.79 -21.80 -4.65
C THR A 608 -22.88 -20.31 -4.31
N CYS A 609 -21.95 -19.55 -4.89
CA CYS A 609 -22.04 -18.11 -5.02
C CYS A 609 -23.45 -17.62 -5.34
N PRO A 610 -23.92 -16.54 -4.70
CA PRO A 610 -25.20 -15.96 -5.03
C PRO A 610 -25.26 -15.54 -6.50
N THR A 611 -26.38 -15.85 -7.13
CA THR A 611 -26.75 -15.28 -8.43
C THR A 611 -27.51 -13.96 -8.22
N PRO A 612 -27.27 -12.94 -9.08
CA PRO A 612 -28.02 -11.70 -9.10
C PRO A 612 -29.51 -11.97 -9.12
N GLY A 613 -30.26 -11.25 -8.27
CA GLY A 613 -31.71 -11.38 -8.18
C GLY A 613 -32.21 -12.65 -7.46
N SER A 614 -31.34 -13.47 -6.87
CA SER A 614 -31.79 -14.51 -5.95
C SER A 614 -32.37 -13.89 -4.67
N SER A 615 -33.38 -14.53 -4.06
CA SER A 615 -33.98 -14.07 -2.81
C SER A 615 -33.06 -14.23 -1.59
N SER A 616 -31.87 -14.83 -1.77
CA SER A 616 -30.87 -14.92 -0.72
C SER A 616 -30.18 -13.58 -0.55
N THR A 617 -30.44 -12.91 0.56
CA THR A 617 -29.74 -11.67 0.93
C THR A 617 -28.32 -11.91 1.47
N TYR A 618 -27.88 -13.18 1.54
CA TYR A 618 -26.60 -13.59 2.10
C TYR A 618 -25.66 -14.15 1.02
N LEU A 619 -24.39 -13.74 1.03
CA LEU A 619 -23.33 -14.40 0.25
C LEU A 619 -22.74 -15.59 1.04
N GLN A 620 -22.66 -16.79 0.48
CA GLN A 620 -22.31 -18.02 1.22
C GLN A 620 -20.90 -18.52 0.88
N MET A 621 -19.94 -18.30 1.78
CA MET A 621 -18.62 -18.94 1.75
C MET A 621 -18.10 -19.18 3.17
N GLY A 622 -17.90 -20.45 3.54
CA GLY A 622 -17.18 -20.87 4.75
C GLY A 622 -17.40 -22.34 5.13
N LEU A 623 -16.33 -23.09 5.39
CA LEU A 623 -16.32 -24.54 5.68
C LEU A 623 -16.87 -24.88 7.07
N THR A 624 -16.56 -24.07 8.09
CA THR A 624 -16.75 -24.45 9.51
C THR A 624 -17.88 -23.76 10.24
N GLN A 625 -18.42 -22.66 9.72
CA GLN A 625 -19.72 -22.14 10.21
C GLN A 625 -20.90 -22.99 9.75
N TRP A 626 -20.72 -23.87 8.75
CA TRP A 626 -21.80 -24.64 8.14
C TRP A 626 -21.38 -26.08 7.85
N ALA A 627 -21.85 -27.03 8.66
CA ALA A 627 -21.64 -28.46 8.42
C ALA A 627 -21.95 -28.87 6.96
N GLY A 628 -21.09 -29.70 6.37
CA GLY A 628 -21.31 -30.32 5.07
C GLY A 628 -20.91 -29.48 3.85
N VAL A 629 -20.13 -28.42 4.01
CA VAL A 629 -19.32 -27.89 2.90
C VAL A 629 -18.04 -28.75 2.82
N GLY A 630 -17.67 -29.27 1.66
CA GLY A 630 -16.41 -30.01 1.48
C GLY A 630 -15.22 -29.09 1.22
N VAL A 631 -14.01 -29.65 1.08
CA VAL A 631 -12.76 -28.91 0.76
C VAL A 631 -12.98 -27.95 -0.41
N TYR A 632 -12.66 -26.66 -0.20
CA TYR A 632 -12.68 -25.67 -1.26
C TYR A 632 -11.48 -25.83 -2.18
N ARG A 633 -11.67 -25.58 -3.47
CA ARG A 633 -10.56 -25.35 -4.40
C ARG A 633 -10.73 -24.05 -5.18
N PRO A 634 -9.64 -23.35 -5.48
CA PRO A 634 -9.64 -22.35 -6.54
C PRO A 634 -9.96 -22.99 -7.90
N ILE A 635 -10.75 -22.32 -8.75
CA ILE A 635 -11.08 -22.72 -10.14
C ILE A 635 -10.14 -22.02 -11.15
N ASP A 636 -8.89 -21.76 -10.76
CA ASP A 636 -7.79 -21.12 -11.52
C ASP A 636 -7.71 -21.50 -13.01
N GLU A 637 -8.19 -22.69 -13.23
CA GLU A 637 -8.12 -23.59 -14.34
C GLU A 637 -9.04 -23.28 -15.51
N HIS A 638 -10.00 -22.40 -15.27
CA HIS A 638 -10.97 -21.99 -16.26
C HIS A 638 -10.69 -20.60 -16.82
N SER A 639 -9.60 -19.97 -16.34
CA SER A 639 -9.08 -18.71 -16.87
C SER A 639 -8.96 -18.74 -18.39
N THR A 640 -8.65 -19.87 -19.04
CA THR A 640 -8.33 -19.89 -20.48
C THR A 640 -9.46 -20.31 -21.42
N ASN A 641 -10.68 -20.48 -20.90
CA ASN A 641 -11.82 -21.05 -21.64
C ASN A 641 -12.66 -20.06 -22.47
N ILE A 642 -12.50 -18.74 -22.33
CA ILE A 642 -13.32 -17.76 -23.04
C ILE A 642 -12.44 -16.92 -23.98
N PRO A 643 -12.62 -17.05 -25.32
CA PRO A 643 -11.90 -16.26 -26.31
C PRO A 643 -12.22 -14.77 -26.20
N MET A 644 -11.20 -13.96 -26.44
CA MET A 644 -11.40 -12.58 -26.89
C MET A 644 -12.15 -12.59 -28.23
N SER A 645 -13.35 -12.01 -28.28
CA SER A 645 -13.93 -11.59 -29.55
C SER A 645 -13.19 -10.35 -30.04
N THR A 646 -12.96 -10.22 -31.35
CA THR A 646 -12.41 -9.00 -32.00
C THR A 646 -13.35 -7.79 -31.92
N SER A 647 -14.43 -7.87 -31.15
CA SER A 647 -15.39 -6.81 -30.92
C SER A 647 -15.09 -6.18 -29.55
N PRO A 648 -15.06 -4.83 -29.42
CA PRO A 648 -14.90 -4.14 -28.13
C PRO A 648 -16.03 -4.41 -27.11
N ASN A 649 -16.98 -5.29 -27.45
CA ASN A 649 -18.25 -5.50 -26.75
C ASN A 649 -18.50 -6.98 -26.35
N ARG A 650 -17.50 -7.87 -26.19
CA ARG A 650 -17.78 -9.25 -25.76
C ARG A 650 -16.74 -9.86 -24.82
N GLU A 651 -17.29 -10.48 -23.76
CA GLU A 651 -16.87 -11.63 -22.95
C GLU A 651 -15.36 -11.78 -22.67
N MET A 652 -14.95 -11.44 -21.43
CA MET A 652 -13.59 -11.67 -20.93
C MET A 652 -13.59 -12.49 -19.65
N GLY A 653 -13.12 -13.75 -19.72
CA GLY A 653 -13.01 -14.60 -18.54
C GLY A 653 -14.36 -15.12 -18.01
N TYR A 654 -14.32 -15.85 -16.90
CA TYR A 654 -15.52 -16.41 -16.28
C TYR A 654 -16.50 -15.32 -15.85
N ALA A 655 -17.80 -15.59 -15.97
CA ALA A 655 -18.84 -14.71 -15.44
C ALA A 655 -18.65 -14.58 -13.93
N ALA A 656 -18.43 -13.34 -13.48
CA ALA A 656 -18.25 -13.01 -12.08
C ALA A 656 -19.52 -13.29 -11.28
N LYS A 657 -19.40 -13.19 -9.96
CA LYS A 657 -20.52 -13.27 -9.00
C LYS A 657 -20.44 -12.12 -8.01
N ASP A 658 -21.56 -11.79 -7.40
CA ASP A 658 -21.59 -10.81 -6.30
C ASP A 658 -20.60 -11.25 -5.23
N THR A 659 -19.77 -10.33 -4.77
CA THR A 659 -18.73 -10.62 -3.77
C THR A 659 -18.47 -9.39 -2.92
N LEU A 660 -18.10 -9.60 -1.66
CA LEU A 660 -17.73 -8.55 -0.73
C LEU A 660 -16.31 -8.70 -0.21
N LEU A 661 -15.57 -7.58 -0.17
CA LEU A 661 -14.28 -7.51 0.52
C LEU A 661 -14.28 -6.46 1.62
N ASN A 662 -13.80 -6.86 2.79
CA ASN A 662 -13.57 -5.99 3.95
C ASN A 662 -12.06 -5.92 4.25
N VAL A 663 -11.33 -4.98 3.64
CA VAL A 663 -9.85 -4.97 3.76
C VAL A 663 -9.23 -3.62 3.42
N ALA A 664 -8.14 -3.26 4.10
CA ALA A 664 -7.29 -2.16 3.68
C ALA A 664 -6.15 -2.64 2.77
N ILE A 665 -5.92 -2.01 1.62
CA ILE A 665 -4.89 -2.41 0.67
C ILE A 665 -3.83 -1.33 0.53
N LEU A 666 -2.56 -1.73 0.63
CA LEU A 666 -1.42 -0.98 0.14
C LEU A 666 -0.87 -1.69 -1.08
N ALA A 667 -0.81 -1.01 -2.22
CA ALA A 667 -0.25 -1.62 -3.42
C ALA A 667 0.29 -0.61 -4.42
N GLY A 668 1.25 -1.09 -5.22
CA GLY A 668 1.64 -0.47 -6.47
C GLY A 668 0.44 -0.44 -7.42
N THR A 669 0.24 0.71 -8.06
CA THR A 669 -0.76 0.86 -9.13
C THR A 669 -0.09 1.36 -10.38
N ASP A 670 -0.63 0.92 -11.50
CA ASP A 670 -0.18 1.41 -12.78
C ASP A 670 -0.53 2.89 -12.95
N SER A 671 0.37 3.65 -13.54
CA SER A 671 0.16 5.08 -13.78
C SER A 671 -0.23 5.32 -15.22
N THR A 672 -1.14 6.26 -15.45
CA THR A 672 -1.46 6.76 -16.79
C THR A 672 -0.19 7.18 -17.54
N TRP A 673 -0.03 6.71 -18.77
CA TRP A 673 1.20 6.89 -19.55
C TRP A 673 0.96 6.81 -21.06
N CYS A 674 1.78 7.54 -21.82
CA CYS A 674 1.91 7.40 -23.27
C CYS A 674 3.29 7.87 -23.78
N PRO A 675 3.70 7.46 -25.00
CA PRO A 675 5.04 7.75 -25.53
C PRO A 675 5.35 9.25 -25.68
N THR A 676 4.35 10.05 -26.04
CA THR A 676 4.48 11.50 -26.25
C THR A 676 4.46 12.29 -24.94
N SER A 677 4.00 11.68 -23.84
CA SER A 677 3.85 12.33 -22.53
C SER A 677 4.07 11.31 -21.41
N PRO A 678 5.28 11.23 -20.82
CA PRO A 678 5.60 10.28 -19.75
C PRO A 678 4.78 10.44 -18.45
N ARG A 679 4.10 11.59 -18.27
CA ARG A 679 3.12 11.80 -17.21
C ARG A 679 1.72 11.28 -17.54
N GLY A 680 1.51 10.84 -18.79
CA GLY A 680 0.23 10.42 -19.32
C GLY A 680 -0.76 11.56 -19.52
N ILE A 681 -0.29 12.80 -19.70
CA ILE A 681 -1.15 13.97 -19.89
C ILE A 681 -1.28 14.25 -21.40
N ALA A 682 -2.52 14.35 -21.89
CA ALA A 682 -2.83 14.77 -23.27
C ALA A 682 -2.05 13.98 -24.33
N CYS A 683 -2.21 12.65 -24.30
CA CYS A 683 -1.51 11.70 -25.15
C CYS A 683 -1.85 11.81 -26.65
N GLY A 684 -2.85 12.62 -27.03
CA GLY A 684 -3.34 12.78 -28.39
C GLY A 684 -4.49 11.84 -28.74
N ALA A 685 -4.98 11.91 -29.97
CA ALA A 685 -6.07 11.06 -30.46
C ALA A 685 -5.63 9.59 -30.51
N TYR A 686 -6.55 8.69 -30.16
CA TYR A 686 -6.34 7.25 -30.23
C TYR A 686 -6.19 6.83 -31.70
N THR A 687 -4.98 6.43 -32.11
CA THR A 687 -4.71 5.90 -33.46
C THR A 687 -4.24 4.47 -33.32
N TRP A 688 -5.13 3.48 -33.45
CA TRP A 688 -4.73 2.06 -33.39
C TRP A 688 -3.51 1.80 -34.30
N PRO A 689 -2.41 1.22 -33.81
CA PRO A 689 -2.27 0.46 -32.55
C PRO A 689 -1.72 1.27 -31.34
N SER A 690 -1.75 2.61 -31.34
CA SER A 690 -1.21 3.44 -30.25
C SER A 690 -1.93 3.19 -28.92
N GLN A 691 -1.33 2.33 -28.11
CA GLN A 691 -1.78 1.87 -26.82
C GLN A 691 -1.61 2.95 -25.75
N TYR A 692 -2.63 3.79 -25.54
CA TYR A 692 -2.64 4.71 -24.39
C TYR A 692 -3.22 4.00 -23.17
N TYR A 693 -2.49 4.02 -22.07
CA TYR A 693 -2.92 3.39 -20.84
C TYR A 693 -3.52 4.40 -19.88
N ALA A 694 -4.76 4.14 -19.46
CA ALA A 694 -5.37 4.77 -18.29
C ALA A 694 -4.91 4.03 -17.04
N GLY A 695 -4.20 4.73 -16.14
CA GLY A 695 -4.02 4.27 -14.76
C GLY A 695 -4.94 5.07 -13.84
N GLY A 696 -4.89 4.79 -12.54
CA GLY A 696 -5.79 5.42 -11.57
C GLY A 696 -6.53 4.43 -10.70
N PHE A 697 -7.59 4.92 -10.04
CA PHE A 697 -8.42 4.18 -9.09
C PHE A 697 -9.09 2.96 -9.70
N GLU A 698 -9.52 3.07 -10.95
CA GLU A 698 -10.08 1.94 -11.70
C GLU A 698 -9.06 0.83 -11.98
N SER A 699 -7.77 1.18 -11.99
CA SER A 699 -6.66 0.24 -12.21
C SER A 699 -6.01 -0.24 -10.91
N PHE A 700 -6.44 0.27 -9.74
CA PHE A 700 -5.97 -0.19 -8.44
C PHE A 700 -6.30 -1.67 -8.24
N MET A 701 -7.55 -2.04 -8.53
CA MET A 701 -7.99 -3.42 -8.55
C MET A 701 -7.86 -4.00 -9.95
N ARG A 702 -7.12 -5.09 -10.03
CA ARG A 702 -6.89 -5.82 -11.28
C ARG A 702 -7.93 -6.93 -11.41
N TYR A 703 -8.90 -6.72 -12.29
CA TYR A 703 -9.95 -7.70 -12.62
C TYR A 703 -9.46 -8.70 -13.67
N ASN A 704 -9.90 -9.96 -13.55
CA ASN A 704 -9.60 -11.05 -14.49
C ASN A 704 -10.90 -11.80 -14.93
N GLU A 705 -12.05 -11.13 -14.83
CA GLU A 705 -13.40 -11.70 -14.99
C GLU A 705 -14.34 -10.76 -15.74
N ASP A 706 -15.49 -11.31 -16.17
CA ASP A 706 -16.58 -10.56 -16.80
C ASP A 706 -17.65 -10.21 -15.77
N TRP A 707 -17.85 -8.91 -15.54
CA TRP A 707 -18.81 -8.38 -14.55
C TRP A 707 -20.12 -7.85 -15.16
N ILE A 708 -20.28 -7.89 -16.49
CA ILE A 708 -21.44 -7.29 -17.18
C ILE A 708 -22.27 -8.36 -17.91
N PHE A 709 -21.65 -9.29 -18.63
CA PHE A 709 -22.39 -10.28 -19.42
C PHE A 709 -22.78 -11.50 -18.56
N GLY A 710 -24.03 -11.49 -18.08
CA GLY A 710 -24.61 -12.50 -17.18
C GLY A 710 -25.57 -11.94 -16.13
N GLY A 711 -25.67 -10.61 -16.06
CA GLY A 711 -26.42 -9.81 -15.08
C GLY A 711 -25.48 -8.77 -14.45
N PRO A 712 -25.94 -7.57 -14.07
CA PRO A 712 -25.09 -6.61 -13.37
C PRO A 712 -24.74 -7.17 -11.99
N TYR A 713 -23.51 -7.66 -11.84
CA TYR A 713 -22.99 -8.15 -10.57
C TYR A 713 -22.47 -6.99 -9.73
N ASN A 714 -22.71 -7.05 -8.42
CA ASN A 714 -22.28 -6.02 -7.50
C ASN A 714 -20.94 -6.37 -6.87
N PHE A 715 -20.05 -5.39 -6.89
CA PHE A 715 -18.82 -5.46 -6.11
C PHE A 715 -18.93 -4.53 -4.90
N TYR A 716 -19.03 -5.14 -3.72
CA TYR A 716 -19.10 -4.42 -2.46
C TYR A 716 -17.71 -4.36 -1.83
N TRP A 717 -17.25 -3.16 -1.54
CA TRP A 717 -15.98 -2.97 -0.88
C TRP A 717 -16.17 -2.12 0.36
N GLN A 718 -15.62 -2.58 1.46
CA GLN A 718 -15.49 -1.80 2.68
C GLN A 718 -14.02 -1.80 3.10
N GLY A 719 -13.39 -0.63 3.15
CA GLY A 719 -11.99 -0.56 3.53
C GLY A 719 -11.29 0.72 3.10
N SER A 720 -10.02 0.57 2.73
CA SER A 720 -9.14 1.67 2.35
C SER A 720 -8.20 1.25 1.22
N PHE A 721 -8.07 2.08 0.19
CA PHE A 721 -7.08 1.90 -0.87
C PHE A 721 -5.94 2.87 -0.68
N PHE A 722 -4.72 2.34 -0.73
CA PHE A 722 -3.52 3.11 -0.47
C PHE A 722 -2.46 2.84 -1.54
N ASN A 723 -2.31 3.76 -2.47
CA ASN A 723 -1.29 3.63 -3.51
C ASN A 723 0.07 4.10 -2.99
N THR A 724 1.02 3.17 -3.02
CA THR A 724 2.40 3.28 -2.55
C THR A 724 3.41 3.58 -3.67
N GLY A 725 2.92 3.66 -4.91
CA GLY A 725 3.73 4.02 -6.09
C GLY A 725 3.43 3.13 -7.29
N THR A 726 4.46 2.85 -8.10
CA THR A 726 4.38 1.92 -9.22
C THR A 726 4.72 0.50 -8.77
N PRO A 727 4.16 -0.54 -9.41
CA PRO A 727 4.58 -1.91 -9.19
C PRO A 727 6.08 -2.11 -9.41
N LEU A 728 6.68 -3.01 -8.65
CA LEU A 728 8.05 -3.49 -8.73
C LEU A 728 8.20 -4.66 -9.72
N HIS A 729 7.26 -5.61 -9.72
CA HIS A 729 7.41 -6.91 -10.41
C HIS A 729 6.27 -7.25 -11.39
N THR A 730 5.05 -6.78 -11.12
CA THR A 730 3.86 -7.19 -11.88
C THR A 730 3.40 -6.08 -12.82
N CYS A 731 3.91 -6.13 -14.05
CA CYS A 731 3.51 -5.23 -15.13
C CYS A 731 3.39 -5.95 -16.48
N PHE A 732 2.71 -5.27 -17.41
CA PHE A 732 2.50 -5.73 -18.78
C PHE A 732 3.64 -5.32 -19.73
N ALA A 733 3.95 -6.17 -20.71
CA ALA A 733 4.85 -5.84 -21.81
C ALA A 733 4.27 -6.29 -23.16
N TRP A 734 4.05 -5.34 -24.09
CA TRP A 734 3.52 -5.64 -25.43
C TRP A 734 4.49 -6.44 -26.31
N ALA A 735 5.79 -6.07 -26.29
CA ALA A 735 6.81 -6.67 -27.17
C ALA A 735 7.08 -8.16 -26.87
N THR A 736 6.70 -8.66 -25.71
CA THR A 736 6.96 -10.05 -25.28
C THR A 736 5.92 -11.04 -25.77
N GLN A 737 4.79 -10.60 -26.35
CA GLN A 737 3.91 -11.46 -27.13
C GLN A 737 4.63 -12.09 -28.34
N LEU A 738 5.80 -11.54 -28.71
CA LEU A 738 6.67 -12.00 -29.77
C LEU A 738 7.95 -12.70 -29.25
N THR A 739 8.08 -13.01 -27.96
CA THR A 739 9.18 -13.83 -27.42
C THR A 739 8.63 -15.00 -26.58
N ALA A 740 9.37 -16.12 -26.55
CA ALA A 740 8.92 -17.33 -25.88
C ALA A 740 9.22 -17.29 -24.39
N THR A 741 8.56 -16.44 -23.59
CA THR A 741 8.80 -16.49 -22.15
C THR A 741 7.57 -16.21 -21.30
N ALA A 742 7.38 -17.09 -20.32
CA ALA A 742 6.56 -16.88 -19.14
C ALA A 742 7.19 -15.86 -18.17
N ASN A 743 8.34 -15.25 -18.45
CA ASN A 743 9.15 -14.46 -17.50
C ASN A 743 9.92 -13.35 -18.21
N ASP A 744 10.27 -12.26 -17.51
CA ASP A 744 10.97 -11.14 -18.14
C ASP A 744 12.04 -10.42 -17.28
N PRO A 745 13.10 -11.13 -16.84
CA PRO A 745 14.08 -10.62 -15.87
C PRO A 745 14.92 -9.42 -16.35
N ALA A 746 14.99 -9.17 -17.66
CA ALA A 746 15.70 -8.01 -18.21
C ALA A 746 14.90 -6.70 -18.11
N TYR A 747 13.66 -6.75 -17.61
CA TYR A 747 12.72 -5.64 -17.65
C TYR A 747 12.31 -5.22 -16.25
N THR A 748 12.25 -3.90 -16.07
CA THR A 748 11.77 -3.27 -14.83
C THR A 748 10.38 -2.71 -15.07
N CYS A 749 9.49 -2.79 -14.06
CA CYS A 749 8.21 -2.10 -14.10
C CYS A 749 8.32 -0.57 -13.92
N ALA A 750 9.55 -0.06 -13.73
CA ALA A 750 9.84 1.36 -13.71
C ALA A 750 9.76 2.01 -15.11
N LYS A 751 9.33 3.28 -15.16
CA LYS A 751 9.31 4.11 -16.37
C LYS A 751 10.73 4.36 -16.88
N THR A 752 11.26 3.49 -17.74
CA THR A 752 12.58 3.74 -18.36
C THR A 752 12.46 4.32 -19.76
N ALA A 753 13.46 5.11 -20.15
CA ALA A 753 13.64 5.60 -21.50
C ALA A 753 13.77 4.42 -22.49
N PRO A 754 13.42 4.61 -23.79
CA PRO A 754 13.52 3.57 -24.81
C PRO A 754 14.91 2.91 -24.82
N SER A 755 14.96 1.58 -24.84
CA SER A 755 16.20 0.81 -24.95
C SER A 755 16.43 0.35 -26.39
N ALA A 756 17.69 0.09 -26.75
CA ALA A 756 18.09 -0.38 -28.08
C ALA A 756 17.44 -1.71 -28.53
N TYR A 757 16.82 -2.44 -27.59
CA TYR A 757 16.13 -3.72 -27.84
C TYR A 757 14.61 -3.60 -27.94
N SER A 758 14.03 -2.41 -27.72
CA SER A 758 12.59 -2.18 -27.88
C SER A 758 12.28 -0.85 -28.58
N PRO A 759 11.96 -0.88 -29.89
CA PRO A 759 11.28 0.24 -30.55
C PRO A 759 9.79 0.34 -30.17
N ALA A 760 9.27 -0.57 -29.31
CA ALA A 760 7.87 -0.64 -28.87
C ALA A 760 7.77 -0.68 -27.33
N TRP A 761 7.87 0.51 -26.75
CA TRP A 761 7.24 1.10 -25.55
C TRP A 761 6.68 0.18 -24.44
N GLN A 762 7.18 0.39 -23.21
CA GLN A 762 7.11 -0.50 -22.03
C GLN A 762 5.90 -0.27 -21.10
N GLY A 763 5.52 -1.31 -20.34
CA GLY A 763 4.98 -1.22 -18.98
C GLY A 763 3.46 -1.26 -18.80
N PHE A 764 2.67 -0.97 -19.83
CA PHE A 764 1.25 -0.64 -19.62
C PHE A 764 0.35 -1.00 -20.83
N MET A 765 -0.79 -1.64 -20.56
CA MET A 765 -1.73 -2.16 -21.57
C MET A 765 -2.64 -1.07 -22.15
N GLY A 766 -2.56 -0.69 -23.42
CA GLY A 766 -3.42 0.40 -23.95
C GLY A 766 -4.94 0.17 -24.05
N VAL A 767 -5.49 -0.85 -23.40
CA VAL A 767 -6.89 -1.29 -23.51
C VAL A 767 -7.34 -1.85 -22.16
N THR A 768 -8.42 -1.30 -21.61
CA THR A 768 -9.08 -1.83 -20.41
C THR A 768 -9.79 -3.13 -20.77
N TRP A 769 -9.20 -4.27 -20.35
CA TRP A 769 -9.66 -5.62 -20.67
C TRP A 769 -10.62 -6.24 -19.67
N ALA A 770 -11.19 -5.44 -18.78
CA ALA A 770 -12.26 -5.90 -17.93
C ALA A 770 -13.37 -4.88 -17.99
N GLN A 771 -14.58 -5.37 -18.23
CA GLN A 771 -15.76 -4.63 -17.91
C GLN A 771 -15.85 -4.58 -16.37
N ALA A 772 -15.74 -3.37 -15.82
CA ALA A 772 -15.75 -3.18 -14.38
C ALA A 772 -17.16 -3.45 -13.81
N PRO A 773 -17.27 -3.93 -12.56
CA PRO A 773 -18.57 -4.10 -11.91
C PRO A 773 -19.24 -2.77 -11.61
N THR A 774 -20.53 -2.83 -11.26
CA THR A 774 -21.16 -1.79 -10.44
C THR A 774 -20.45 -1.75 -9.10
N ARG A 775 -19.97 -0.57 -8.72
CA ARG A 775 -19.03 -0.42 -7.61
C ARG A 775 -19.62 0.39 -6.47
N TYR A 776 -19.69 -0.25 -5.31
CA TYR A 776 -20.07 0.38 -4.06
C TYR A 776 -18.84 0.44 -3.14
N TRP A 777 -18.16 1.59 -3.16
CA TRP A 777 -16.95 1.82 -2.39
C TRP A 777 -17.27 2.49 -1.06
N TYR A 778 -17.11 1.76 0.03
CA TYR A 778 -17.30 2.28 1.38
C TYR A 778 -15.96 2.37 2.11
N TYR A 779 -15.74 3.50 2.76
CA TYR A 779 -14.72 3.59 3.79
C TYR A 779 -15.14 2.77 5.02
N ASP A 780 -14.23 1.98 5.56
CA ASP A 780 -14.46 1.31 6.84
C ASP A 780 -14.19 2.27 8.01
N THR A 781 -15.27 2.81 8.60
CA THR A 781 -15.17 3.72 9.74
C THR A 781 -14.59 3.08 10.99
N THR A 782 -14.47 1.74 11.04
CA THR A 782 -13.77 1.09 12.15
C THR A 782 -12.29 1.48 12.21
N PHE A 783 -11.68 1.87 11.09
CA PHE A 783 -10.29 2.35 11.02
C PHE A 783 -10.07 3.75 11.63
N ASP A 784 -11.13 4.47 11.99
CA ASP A 784 -11.01 5.72 12.75
C ASP A 784 -10.48 5.49 14.18
N ASN A 785 -10.58 4.25 14.68
CA ASN A 785 -10.05 3.85 15.98
C ASN A 785 -8.73 3.09 15.81
N VAL A 786 -7.66 3.58 16.45
CA VAL A 786 -6.32 2.96 16.39
C VAL A 786 -6.30 1.51 16.91
N ALA A 787 -7.16 1.16 17.86
CA ALA A 787 -7.28 -0.21 18.36
C ALA A 787 -7.83 -1.20 17.31
N ASN A 788 -8.48 -0.69 16.26
CA ASN A 788 -9.05 -1.47 15.17
C ASN A 788 -8.18 -1.42 13.91
N LEU A 789 -6.94 -0.93 13.99
CA LEU A 789 -6.06 -0.88 12.83
C LEU A 789 -5.41 -2.23 12.56
N PRO A 790 -5.27 -2.62 11.28
CA PRO A 790 -4.48 -3.77 10.90
C PRO A 790 -3.02 -3.63 11.39
N PRO A 791 -2.33 -4.75 11.62
CA PRO A 791 -0.91 -4.77 11.94
C PRO A 791 -0.08 -3.99 10.91
N LEU A 792 0.92 -3.26 11.37
CA LEU A 792 1.82 -2.47 10.53
C LEU A 792 1.14 -1.38 9.66
N THR A 793 -0.09 -0.97 9.99
CA THR A 793 -0.76 0.16 9.32
C THR A 793 0.18 1.37 9.21
N PRO A 794 0.43 1.90 8.00
CA PRO A 794 1.28 3.08 7.84
C PRO A 794 0.69 4.27 8.55
N ARG A 795 1.58 5.18 8.92
CA ARG A 795 1.26 6.31 9.78
C ARG A 795 2.04 7.53 9.36
N ILE A 796 1.41 8.68 9.49
CA ILE A 796 2.09 9.97 9.42
C ILE A 796 2.46 10.35 10.85
N ILE A 797 3.73 10.67 11.08
CA ILE A 797 4.20 11.19 12.36
C ILE A 797 4.38 12.70 12.22
N SER A 798 3.52 13.46 12.89
CA SER A 798 3.61 14.92 12.95
C SER A 798 4.01 15.35 14.35
N LEU A 799 5.12 16.09 14.45
CA LEU A 799 5.50 16.76 15.70
C LEU A 799 4.94 18.19 15.67
N LYS A 800 4.28 18.60 16.75
CA LYS A 800 3.82 19.97 16.94
C LYS A 800 4.29 20.49 18.29
N GLU A 801 5.17 21.47 18.26
CA GLU A 801 5.54 22.20 19.46
C GLU A 801 4.31 22.89 20.06
N THR A 802 4.11 22.72 21.36
CA THR A 802 3.05 23.38 22.13
C THR A 802 3.61 24.49 23.01
N TYR A 803 4.86 24.35 23.45
CA TYR A 803 5.49 25.29 24.37
C TYR A 803 7.01 25.24 24.21
N PHE A 804 7.68 26.40 24.27
CA PHE A 804 9.14 26.52 24.33
C PHE A 804 9.52 27.59 25.35
N THR A 805 10.57 27.33 26.13
CA THR A 805 11.12 28.31 27.06
C THR A 805 12.62 28.14 27.24
N GLN A 806 13.31 29.28 27.38
CA GLN A 806 14.67 29.32 27.85
C GLN A 806 14.68 29.55 29.36
N VAL A 807 15.40 28.70 30.10
CA VAL A 807 15.58 28.83 31.54
C VAL A 807 16.83 29.67 31.78
N PHE A 808 16.63 30.93 32.15
CA PHE A 808 17.69 31.81 32.58
C PHE A 808 18.06 31.48 34.04
N GLN A 809 19.36 31.29 34.29
CA GLN A 809 19.91 31.12 35.64
C GLN A 809 20.21 32.46 36.29
#